data_AF-A0A1V6GPH9-F1
#
_entry.id   AF-A0A1V6GPH9-F1
#
_cell.length_a   1.000
_cell.length_b   1.000
_cell.length_c   1.000
_cell.angle_alpha   90.00
_cell.angle_beta   90.00
_cell.angle_gamma   90.00
#
_symmetry.space_group_name_H-M   'P 1'
#
loop_
_entity.id
_entity.type
_entity.pdbx_description
1 polymer ?
#
loop_
_entity_poly.entity_id
_entity_poly.type
_entity_poly.pdbx_seq_one_letter_code
_entity_poly.pdbx_strand_id
1 'polypeptide(L)'
;MRRVHGGIGLLIAASAFFARAQQTPAAAWQAYADEVTRRPGLMRFYALLDDAPRQPDRAGSDAALTYRPHQGAPLATEPGRIAGRTAALLDSACFEAAPVLFPSNAFTVTLWVRPLGTGTQTGNGGSVNGMLACSGSGYTDGWRLAVYDWKTRLPSFEIGRDKGAISLRATDPLSAGFWNHLAATWDGAHMRLYVNGMLSAEKPYDGVLVPPKASLKIGFAGYGVGSLRLAADECALFDRALPAATLAALSLTGAHLNDALAGQVGALQEAALVPERAADFSRAAREIVSDTRTPAAWRHWAALSAARRHAHTAACVALVDDLSAPAHLRGMAVETLTQAVRKGAELPSRVLAKLPEFLELDADDQRHFALALASAHAREGNVDAASAVFDQLLSFRDMPPIDAAEVRQRCARILRQAGRLDAARGHYAAVRDDPRLPAYVRAIAALGLAQTWRQDERLEQAEAAFRDAAGVTNAPPHLIDEARACAEACANLRAGRPARDPEAGRRRLPALPTPALAFYVSPKGHDLGAGSFEQPFATLERARDAIRAQRTNGVLPSGGVTVYLRGGTYPVTNTFTLTAIDSGSSGAPVVYRAWRDERPVFDGGIRVRRLRAVRDKAVLARLPAEARGKVRVADLKAQGYPSFTPQQSFGYGINNKTMRELFEDGRPLTVARWPNGGTVMTGTVLDPTSRVFSFTSERLARWPQAKDVMANGYWYHLWAVCAVPVGVDTAAGTLTLKERPGGYGVRADHPFYVFNLLEEIDQPGEWYMDRETGSLYVWPTRHPWFSTLVLSRWDKPFIQADQVRDIVFQGLTFEYGQQHGLVLNACVNATVAGCVVRRLGGSAIIAPDSANLKLYGNLLHTLGHTGIHVGGGNRRNLTSGHVLIENNEIHHFGRCSRTYNPAVLLEGCGARVAHNHFHHAPSSAMRIEGNDHLIEYNDVHHVVQESDDQGGIDMWGNPSYRGVVIRFNRWRDIGGGEHVPCGQAGIRFDDAISGLLVYGNLFERTSNGHFGGVQIHGGHNNIIDNNLFVDCRYGVSFSPWGQKRWEAFLARDTVKRLIFTDVDVRQPPYSRRYPELADLGTRADLNSVWRNVFVNAEEPTFRKPKGTDTWDNLTAAAVPAPDTGAASVFRALPLDEIGTYDDPMRASDE
;
A
#
# COMPACT_ATOMS: atom_id res chain seq x y z
N MET A 1 25.88 -37.15 -9.66
CA MET A 1 26.01 -35.67 -9.65
C MET A 1 27.47 -35.21 -9.79
N ARG A 2 28.21 -35.69 -10.80
CA ARG A 2 29.56 -35.20 -11.14
C ARG A 2 29.55 -34.83 -12.62
N ARG A 3 29.45 -33.52 -12.93
CA ARG A 3 29.81 -32.83 -14.20
C ARG A 3 29.11 -31.46 -14.29
N VAL A 4 29.57 -30.51 -13.47
CA VAL A 4 29.37 -29.06 -13.68
C VAL A 4 30.63 -28.36 -13.15
N HIS A 5 31.78 -28.53 -13.83
CA HIS A 5 33.06 -27.89 -13.44
C HIS A 5 33.76 -27.23 -14.65
N GLY A 6 33.03 -26.95 -15.74
CA GLY A 6 33.63 -26.54 -17.01
C GLY A 6 33.70 -25.04 -17.33
N GLY A 7 33.11 -24.15 -16.51
CA GLY A 7 32.92 -22.73 -16.91
C GLY A 7 33.51 -21.66 -16.00
N ILE A 8 33.95 -22.02 -14.79
CA ILE A 8 34.46 -21.07 -13.78
C ILE A 8 35.90 -21.49 -13.40
N GLY A 9 36.75 -21.57 -14.41
CA GLY A 9 38.13 -22.07 -14.28
C GLY A 9 39.09 -21.18 -13.48
N LEU A 10 38.65 -20.04 -12.97
CA LEU A 10 39.49 -19.14 -12.17
C LEU A 10 39.25 -19.17 -10.65
N LEU A 11 38.26 -19.93 -10.15
CA LEU A 11 37.88 -19.90 -8.71
C LEU A 11 38.35 -21.12 -7.89
N ILE A 12 38.84 -22.20 -8.51
CA ILE A 12 39.10 -23.46 -7.79
C ILE A 12 40.49 -23.49 -7.09
N ALA A 13 41.39 -22.53 -7.36
CA ALA A 13 42.68 -22.44 -6.66
C ALA A 13 42.61 -21.74 -5.28
N ALA A 14 41.45 -21.21 -4.89
CA ALA A 14 41.32 -20.29 -3.75
C ALA A 14 41.14 -20.99 -2.38
N SER A 15 40.53 -22.18 -2.33
CA SER A 15 40.05 -22.79 -1.07
C SER A 15 41.16 -23.10 -0.04
N ALA A 16 42.34 -23.56 -0.51
CA ALA A 16 43.47 -23.86 0.37
C ALA A 16 44.19 -22.59 0.90
N PHE A 17 44.21 -21.52 0.11
CA PHE A 17 44.78 -20.23 0.51
C PHE A 17 43.88 -19.53 1.54
N PHE A 18 42.57 -19.54 1.32
CA PHE A 18 41.59 -18.98 2.25
C PHE A 18 41.54 -19.74 3.59
N ALA A 19 41.58 -21.07 3.58
CA ALA A 19 41.59 -21.85 4.81
C ALA A 19 42.83 -21.56 5.69
N ARG A 20 43.99 -21.27 5.08
CA ARG A 20 45.21 -20.84 5.79
C ARG A 20 45.12 -19.40 6.34
N ALA A 21 44.46 -18.50 5.62
CA ALA A 21 44.23 -17.12 6.07
C ALA A 21 43.18 -16.98 7.19
N GLN A 22 42.51 -18.08 7.56
CA GLN A 22 41.53 -18.15 8.66
C GLN A 22 42.14 -18.68 9.98
N GLN A 23 43.43 -19.01 10.00
CA GLN A 23 44.06 -19.64 11.16
C GLN A 23 44.41 -18.64 12.26
N THR A 24 44.07 -19.00 13.48
CA THR A 24 44.44 -18.33 14.73
C THR A 24 45.90 -18.65 15.03
N PRO A 25 46.75 -17.64 15.36
CA PRO A 25 48.12 -17.89 15.77
C PRO A 25 48.20 -18.90 16.92
N ALA A 26 49.15 -19.84 16.87
CA ALA A 26 49.28 -20.90 17.86
C ALA A 26 49.41 -20.36 19.31
N ALA A 27 50.09 -19.22 19.50
CA ALA A 27 50.22 -18.57 20.81
C ALA A 27 48.88 -18.02 21.34
N ALA A 28 48.07 -17.40 20.48
CA ALA A 28 46.75 -16.89 20.86
C ALA A 28 45.80 -18.05 21.20
N TRP A 29 45.89 -19.14 20.44
CA TRP A 29 45.16 -20.37 20.75
C TRP A 29 45.58 -20.99 22.08
N GLN A 30 46.88 -21.05 22.37
CA GLN A 30 47.36 -21.61 23.64
C GLN A 30 46.84 -20.79 24.83
N ALA A 31 46.84 -19.46 24.73
CA ALA A 31 46.25 -18.59 25.75
C ALA A 31 44.75 -18.87 25.94
N TYR A 32 43.99 -19.11 24.86
CA TYR A 32 42.60 -19.54 24.92
C TYR A 32 42.44 -20.92 25.60
N ALA A 33 43.28 -21.89 25.25
CA ALA A 33 43.24 -23.23 25.82
C ALA A 33 43.54 -23.22 27.33
N ASP A 34 44.52 -22.42 27.76
CA ASP A 34 44.85 -22.21 29.17
C ASP A 34 43.70 -21.52 29.92
N GLU A 35 43.06 -20.55 29.27
CA GLU A 35 41.89 -19.88 29.80
C GLU A 35 40.73 -20.86 30.02
N VAL A 36 40.37 -21.66 29.00
CA VAL A 36 39.36 -22.72 29.12
C VAL A 36 39.69 -23.68 30.26
N THR A 37 40.94 -24.14 30.35
CA THR A 37 41.40 -25.11 31.36
C THR A 37 41.30 -24.57 32.78
N ARG A 38 41.49 -23.26 32.98
CA ARG A 38 41.38 -22.61 34.30
C ARG A 38 39.94 -22.26 34.70
N ARG A 39 38.95 -22.39 33.80
CA ARG A 39 37.58 -21.96 34.08
C ARG A 39 36.90 -22.92 35.07
N PRO A 40 36.25 -22.39 36.13
CA PRO A 40 35.53 -23.21 37.09
C PRO A 40 34.43 -24.04 36.42
N GLY A 41 34.31 -25.30 36.85
CA GLY A 41 33.28 -26.21 36.37
C GLY A 41 33.62 -26.92 35.05
N LEU A 42 34.84 -26.75 34.50
CA LEU A 42 35.26 -27.51 33.33
C LEU A 42 35.25 -29.01 33.64
N MET A 43 34.54 -29.78 32.83
CA MET A 43 34.45 -31.23 32.96
C MET A 43 35.31 -31.95 31.93
N ARG A 44 35.23 -31.53 30.66
CA ARG A 44 35.97 -32.12 29.54
C ARG A 44 36.36 -31.05 28.54
N PHE A 45 37.56 -31.12 28.01
CA PHE A 45 38.03 -30.24 26.94
C PHE A 45 38.85 -31.03 25.91
N TYR A 46 38.39 -31.04 24.67
CA TYR A 46 39.05 -31.72 23.56
C TYR A 46 39.49 -30.72 22.50
N ALA A 47 40.73 -30.87 22.05
CA ALA A 47 41.26 -30.22 20.85
C ALA A 47 41.51 -31.33 19.81
N LEU A 48 40.62 -31.45 18.83
CA LEU A 48 40.55 -32.50 17.82
C LEU A 48 41.60 -32.25 16.71
N LEU A 49 42.88 -32.44 17.04
CA LEU A 49 44.01 -32.02 16.22
C LEU A 49 44.75 -33.18 15.52
N ASP A 50 45.40 -32.85 14.41
CA ASP A 50 46.52 -33.58 13.80
C ASP A 50 46.27 -35.08 13.62
N ASP A 51 45.22 -35.42 12.88
CA ASP A 51 44.80 -36.77 12.43
C ASP A 51 44.81 -37.92 13.45
N ALA A 52 44.91 -37.60 14.74
CA ALA A 52 44.96 -38.61 15.79
C ALA A 52 43.57 -39.26 15.98
N PRO A 53 43.46 -40.61 15.83
CA PRO A 53 42.21 -41.33 16.02
C PRO A 53 41.75 -41.34 17.49
N ARG A 54 42.62 -40.99 18.43
CA ARG A 54 42.31 -40.88 19.86
C ARG A 54 42.78 -39.54 20.37
N GLN A 55 41.84 -38.72 20.84
CA GLN A 55 42.03 -37.35 21.30
C GLN A 55 41.94 -37.32 22.83
N PRO A 56 43.00 -36.92 23.55
CA PRO A 56 42.99 -36.89 25.01
C PRO A 56 42.07 -35.78 25.54
N ASP A 57 41.49 -36.01 26.73
CA ASP A 57 40.79 -34.97 27.46
C ASP A 57 41.80 -34.08 28.19
N ARG A 58 41.83 -32.79 27.84
CA ARG A 58 42.73 -31.79 28.42
C ARG A 58 42.25 -31.25 29.76
N ALA A 59 41.04 -31.60 30.20
CA ALA A 59 40.55 -31.31 31.55
C ALA A 59 41.09 -32.29 32.61
N GLY A 60 41.80 -33.34 32.20
CA GLY A 60 42.43 -34.30 33.11
C GLY A 60 41.59 -35.55 33.44
N SER A 61 40.51 -35.83 32.70
CA SER A 61 39.76 -37.08 32.83
C SER A 61 40.30 -38.19 31.91
N ASP A 62 40.03 -39.46 32.26
CA ASP A 62 40.40 -40.62 31.42
C ASP A 62 39.48 -40.81 30.18
N ALA A 63 38.51 -39.93 29.96
CA ALA A 63 37.47 -40.06 28.94
C ALA A 63 37.92 -39.58 27.54
N ALA A 64 39.00 -40.16 27.01
CA ALA A 64 39.52 -39.82 25.68
C ALA A 64 38.47 -40.02 24.56
N LEU A 65 38.37 -39.06 23.64
CA LEU A 65 37.53 -39.17 22.43
C LEU A 65 38.18 -40.10 21.43
N THR A 66 37.45 -41.10 20.96
CA THR A 66 37.95 -42.08 19.97
C THR A 66 37.17 -41.94 18.67
N TYR A 67 37.88 -41.85 17.55
CA TYR A 67 37.30 -41.79 16.22
C TYR A 67 36.59 -43.10 15.90
N ARG A 68 35.33 -42.99 15.47
CA ARG A 68 34.47 -44.09 15.05
C ARG A 68 34.20 -43.95 13.55
N PRO A 69 34.90 -44.74 12.71
CA PRO A 69 34.73 -44.66 11.27
C PRO A 69 33.38 -45.24 10.85
N HIS A 70 32.76 -44.63 9.84
CA HIS A 70 31.68 -45.26 9.11
C HIS A 70 32.26 -46.12 7.99
N GLN A 71 31.92 -47.40 7.93
CA GLN A 71 32.42 -48.36 6.92
C GLN A 71 33.97 -48.41 6.81
N GLY A 72 34.69 -48.16 7.89
CA GLY A 72 36.16 -48.25 7.92
C GLY A 72 36.92 -47.08 7.28
N ALA A 73 36.25 -45.97 6.94
CA ALA A 73 36.91 -44.79 6.39
C ALA A 73 37.94 -44.17 7.37
N PRO A 74 39.19 -43.89 6.94
CA PRO A 74 40.20 -43.28 7.81
C PRO A 74 39.79 -41.88 8.27
N LEU A 75 40.38 -41.40 9.38
CA LEU A 75 40.16 -40.03 9.86
C LEU A 75 40.72 -39.04 8.84
N ALA A 76 39.82 -38.30 8.20
CA ALA A 76 40.19 -37.21 7.31
C ALA A 76 40.45 -35.94 8.12
N THR A 77 41.39 -35.13 7.66
CA THR A 77 41.66 -33.82 8.23
C THR A 77 41.74 -32.74 7.15
N GLU A 78 41.62 -31.50 7.60
CA GLU A 78 41.72 -30.31 6.76
C GLU A 78 42.40 -29.18 7.55
N PRO A 79 42.80 -28.06 6.92
CA PRO A 79 43.40 -26.95 7.65
C PRO A 79 42.51 -26.50 8.82
N GLY A 80 43.05 -26.60 10.04
CA GLY A 80 42.33 -26.33 11.28
C GLY A 80 42.19 -24.84 11.58
N ARG A 81 41.51 -24.49 12.67
CA ARG A 81 41.42 -23.13 13.21
C ARG A 81 42.76 -22.65 13.72
N ILE A 82 43.69 -23.53 14.06
CA ILE A 82 45.00 -23.19 14.64
C ILE A 82 46.09 -23.20 13.56
N ALA A 83 46.93 -22.17 13.56
CA ALA A 83 48.04 -22.05 12.61
C ALA A 83 48.97 -23.26 12.68
N GLY A 84 49.16 -23.93 11.54
CA GLY A 84 50.03 -25.10 11.43
C GLY A 84 49.44 -26.42 11.95
N ARG A 85 48.16 -26.44 12.37
CA ARG A 85 47.45 -27.67 12.79
C ARG A 85 46.33 -28.02 11.82
N THR A 86 45.87 -29.27 11.88
CA THR A 86 44.68 -29.73 11.16
C THR A 86 43.51 -29.97 12.12
N ALA A 87 42.29 -29.88 11.60
CA ALA A 87 41.07 -30.21 12.33
C ALA A 87 40.43 -31.49 11.76
N ALA A 88 39.63 -32.17 12.58
CA ALA A 88 38.92 -33.37 12.16
C ALA A 88 37.80 -33.04 11.17
N LEU A 89 37.84 -33.62 9.97
CA LEU A 89 36.76 -33.55 8.99
C LEU A 89 35.78 -34.71 9.22
N LEU A 90 34.56 -34.37 9.60
CA LEU A 90 33.49 -35.31 9.92
C LEU A 90 32.39 -35.27 8.86
N ASP A 91 31.83 -36.43 8.57
CA ASP A 91 30.60 -36.60 7.80
C ASP A 91 29.80 -37.75 8.44
N SER A 92 29.85 -38.95 7.86
CA SER A 92 29.18 -40.13 8.42
C SER A 92 29.89 -40.71 9.65
N ALA A 93 31.10 -40.25 9.95
CA ALA A 93 31.89 -40.62 11.12
C ALA A 93 31.65 -39.67 12.31
N CYS A 94 32.09 -40.11 13.49
CA CYS A 94 32.07 -39.28 14.71
C CYS A 94 33.28 -39.56 15.60
N PHE A 95 33.55 -38.66 16.55
CA PHE A 95 34.32 -39.00 17.74
C PHE A 95 33.38 -39.40 18.86
N GLU A 96 33.74 -40.45 19.59
CA GLU A 96 32.93 -41.04 20.65
C GLU A 96 33.70 -41.14 21.97
N ALA A 97 33.07 -40.76 23.08
CA ALA A 97 33.57 -40.96 24.44
C ALA A 97 32.44 -41.43 25.37
N ALA A 98 32.77 -41.80 26.60
CA ALA A 98 31.77 -42.14 27.62
C ALA A 98 30.73 -41.00 27.78
N PRO A 99 29.45 -41.31 28.07
CA PRO A 99 28.42 -40.29 28.31
C PRO A 99 28.85 -39.27 29.37
N VAL A 100 28.38 -38.03 29.24
CA VAL A 100 28.65 -36.97 30.23
C VAL A 100 27.47 -36.90 31.20
N LEU A 101 27.73 -37.18 32.48
CA LEU A 101 26.77 -37.02 33.55
C LEU A 101 27.07 -35.70 34.27
N PHE A 102 26.17 -34.71 34.15
CA PHE A 102 26.33 -33.45 34.85
C PHE A 102 25.91 -33.61 36.33
N PRO A 103 26.73 -33.12 37.29
CA PRO A 103 26.45 -33.25 38.71
C PRO A 103 25.33 -32.29 39.19
N SER A 104 24.95 -31.32 38.35
CA SER A 104 23.93 -30.32 38.64
C SER A 104 22.93 -30.25 37.47
N ASN A 105 21.77 -29.61 37.71
CA ASN A 105 20.77 -29.35 36.67
C ASN A 105 21.13 -28.12 35.82
N ALA A 106 22.43 -27.93 35.54
CA ALA A 106 22.95 -26.86 34.73
C ALA A 106 24.20 -27.32 33.99
N PHE A 107 24.41 -26.81 32.77
CA PHE A 107 25.62 -27.12 32.00
C PHE A 107 25.86 -26.10 30.88
N THR A 108 27.09 -26.14 30.35
CA THR A 108 27.46 -25.45 29.11
C THR A 108 28.18 -26.42 28.18
N VAL A 109 27.86 -26.36 26.89
CA VAL A 109 28.62 -27.01 25.82
C VAL A 109 29.09 -25.93 24.85
N THR A 110 30.38 -25.89 24.55
CA THR A 110 30.95 -25.01 23.51
C THR A 110 31.63 -25.84 22.43
N LEU A 111 31.39 -25.50 21.17
CA LEU A 111 32.03 -26.15 20.02
C LEU A 111 32.60 -25.12 19.05
N TRP A 112 33.78 -25.43 18.50
CA TRP A 112 34.29 -24.78 17.30
C TRP A 112 34.11 -25.71 16.11
N VAL A 113 33.24 -25.30 15.20
CA VAL A 113 32.89 -26.07 14.00
C VAL A 113 32.95 -25.21 12.75
N ARG A 114 33.34 -25.81 11.63
CA ARG A 114 33.26 -25.21 10.30
C ARG A 114 32.31 -26.05 9.46
N PRO A 115 31.05 -25.62 9.26
CA PRO A 115 30.11 -26.31 8.38
C PRO A 115 30.58 -26.21 6.93
N LEU A 116 30.63 -27.32 6.21
CA LEU A 116 31.14 -27.39 4.83
C LEU A 116 30.11 -27.89 3.82
N GLY A 117 29.07 -28.58 4.27
CA GLY A 117 28.08 -29.12 3.36
C GLY A 117 27.11 -30.07 4.03
N THR A 118 26.10 -30.49 3.27
CA THR A 118 25.23 -31.59 3.64
C THR A 118 26.04 -32.88 3.76
N GLY A 119 25.75 -33.70 4.78
CA GLY A 119 26.42 -34.99 4.93
C GLY A 119 25.84 -36.08 4.04
N THR A 120 26.52 -37.23 4.01
CA THR A 120 26.13 -38.42 3.24
C THR A 120 25.01 -39.24 3.88
N GLN A 121 24.77 -39.09 5.18
CA GLN A 121 23.70 -39.79 5.90
C GLN A 121 22.48 -38.89 6.01
N THR A 122 21.31 -39.38 5.60
CA THR A 122 20.05 -38.67 5.77
C THR A 122 19.41 -38.97 7.12
N GLY A 123 18.64 -38.02 7.65
CA GLY A 123 17.80 -38.23 8.81
C GLY A 123 16.48 -38.92 8.46
N ASN A 124 15.56 -38.93 9.42
CA ASN A 124 14.24 -39.52 9.25
C ASN A 124 13.51 -38.96 8.02
N GLY A 125 12.86 -39.85 7.25
CA GLY A 125 12.12 -39.45 6.05
C GLY A 125 13.00 -38.90 4.91
N GLY A 126 14.31 -39.15 4.93
CA GLY A 126 15.25 -38.63 3.92
C GLY A 126 15.62 -37.16 4.13
N SER A 127 15.38 -36.61 5.32
CA SER A 127 15.69 -35.21 5.62
C SER A 127 17.19 -34.91 5.53
N VAL A 128 17.53 -33.76 4.95
CA VAL A 128 18.91 -33.26 4.85
C VAL A 128 19.24 -32.40 6.09
N ASN A 129 19.22 -33.05 7.25
CA ASN A 129 19.60 -32.49 8.55
C ASN A 129 20.95 -33.08 9.01
N GLY A 130 21.57 -32.45 10.00
CA GLY A 130 22.93 -32.78 10.41
C GLY A 130 23.16 -32.64 11.92
N MET A 131 23.68 -33.70 12.54
CA MET A 131 24.12 -33.68 13.94
C MET A 131 25.46 -32.95 14.08
N LEU A 132 25.59 -32.07 15.08
CA LEU A 132 26.86 -31.43 15.45
C LEU A 132 27.51 -32.18 16.62
N ALA A 133 26.77 -32.32 17.72
CA ALA A 133 27.22 -33.06 18.90
C ALA A 133 26.03 -33.49 19.76
N CYS A 134 26.16 -34.59 20.49
CA CYS A 134 25.17 -35.03 21.48
C CYS A 134 25.83 -35.84 22.60
N SER A 135 25.16 -35.91 23.75
CA SER A 135 25.39 -36.97 24.73
C SER A 135 24.04 -37.61 24.99
N GLY A 136 23.89 -38.90 24.69
CA GLY A 136 22.57 -39.54 24.58
C GLY A 136 21.88 -39.28 23.23
N SER A 137 20.59 -39.61 23.12
CA SER A 137 19.82 -39.34 21.88
C SER A 137 19.53 -37.86 21.65
N GLY A 138 19.53 -37.07 22.74
CA GLY A 138 19.06 -35.68 22.80
C GLY A 138 17.56 -35.52 22.55
N TYR A 139 16.83 -36.63 22.40
CA TYR A 139 15.38 -36.63 22.14
C TYR A 139 14.59 -37.20 23.32
N THR A 140 14.98 -38.37 23.80
CA THR A 140 14.36 -39.01 24.98
C THR A 140 15.28 -39.00 26.21
N ASP A 141 16.55 -38.67 26.03
CA ASP A 141 17.59 -38.66 27.05
C ASP A 141 18.71 -37.69 26.64
N GLY A 142 19.44 -37.15 27.62
CA GLY A 142 20.59 -36.30 27.39
C GLY A 142 20.29 -35.02 26.61
N TRP A 143 21.22 -34.60 25.74
CA TRP A 143 21.12 -33.36 24.97
C TRP A 143 21.75 -33.51 23.59
N ARG A 144 21.34 -32.65 22.64
CA ARG A 144 21.98 -32.56 21.32
C ARG A 144 21.98 -31.15 20.73
N LEU A 145 22.94 -30.95 19.82
CA LEU A 145 23.06 -29.81 18.93
C LEU A 145 22.98 -30.29 17.48
N ALA A 146 22.08 -29.71 16.69
CA ALA A 146 21.84 -30.13 15.32
C ALA A 146 21.43 -28.96 14.41
N VAL A 147 21.54 -29.16 13.10
CA VAL A 147 21.02 -28.28 12.06
C VAL A 147 19.94 -29.04 11.30
N TYR A 148 18.70 -28.56 11.32
CA TYR A 148 17.56 -29.25 10.69
C TYR A 148 17.33 -28.85 9.22
N ASP A 149 17.91 -27.74 8.79
CA ASP A 149 17.83 -27.25 7.41
C ASP A 149 19.17 -26.62 7.02
N TRP A 150 19.83 -27.23 6.04
CA TRP A 150 21.11 -26.77 5.52
C TRP A 150 21.02 -25.41 4.81
N LYS A 151 19.86 -25.03 4.25
CA LYS A 151 19.73 -23.74 3.56
C LYS A 151 19.79 -22.58 4.55
N THR A 152 19.12 -22.74 5.69
CA THR A 152 19.06 -21.72 6.75
C THR A 152 20.20 -21.85 7.76
N ARG A 153 20.80 -23.04 7.95
CA ARG A 153 21.93 -23.29 8.87
C ARG A 153 21.71 -22.80 10.30
N LEU A 154 20.45 -22.77 10.73
CA LEU A 154 20.10 -22.34 12.08
C LEU A 154 20.36 -23.51 13.05
N PRO A 155 21.34 -23.40 13.96
CA PRO A 155 21.58 -24.44 14.95
C PRO A 155 20.39 -24.54 15.92
N SER A 156 20.14 -25.76 16.39
CA SER A 156 19.11 -26.08 17.37
C SER A 156 19.74 -26.80 18.55
N PHE A 157 19.34 -26.41 19.76
CA PHE A 157 19.70 -27.03 21.03
C PHE A 157 18.49 -27.75 21.60
N GLU A 158 18.67 -29.04 21.93
CA GLU A 158 17.61 -29.90 22.41
C GLU A 158 18.03 -30.63 23.69
N ILE A 159 17.12 -30.69 24.66
CA ILE A 159 17.22 -31.50 25.87
C ILE A 159 16.14 -32.57 25.84
N GLY A 160 16.55 -33.83 25.97
CA GLY A 160 15.67 -34.99 25.89
C GLY A 160 14.81 -35.16 27.15
N ARG A 161 13.57 -35.65 26.95
CA ARG A 161 12.62 -35.95 28.03
C ARG A 161 11.82 -37.22 27.71
N ASP A 162 11.13 -37.77 28.70
CA ASP A 162 10.29 -38.98 28.53
C ASP A 162 9.22 -38.85 27.44
N LYS A 163 8.80 -37.62 27.12
CA LYS A 163 7.83 -37.29 26.05
C LYS A 163 8.46 -36.48 24.91
N GLY A 164 9.70 -36.84 24.53
CA GLY A 164 10.46 -36.17 23.46
C GLY A 164 11.19 -34.91 23.92
N ALA A 165 11.88 -34.22 23.00
CA ALA A 165 12.74 -33.10 23.35
C ALA A 165 11.97 -31.82 23.69
N ILE A 166 12.60 -30.95 24.48
CA ILE A 166 12.39 -29.51 24.38
C ILE A 166 13.46 -28.93 23.47
N SER A 167 13.06 -28.15 22.47
CA SER A 167 13.96 -27.58 21.48
C SER A 167 13.97 -26.05 21.52
N LEU A 168 15.14 -25.50 21.21
CA LEU A 168 15.44 -24.10 21.05
C LEU A 168 16.21 -23.92 19.74
N ARG A 169 15.77 -23.04 18.84
CA ARG A 169 16.42 -22.77 17.55
C ARG A 169 16.95 -21.35 17.53
N ALA A 170 18.20 -21.17 17.09
CA ALA A 170 18.83 -19.87 16.91
C ALA A 170 18.12 -19.02 15.84
N THR A 171 18.18 -17.70 15.98
CA THR A 171 17.85 -16.74 14.91
C THR A 171 19.02 -16.50 13.95
N ASP A 172 20.22 -16.92 14.33
CA ASP A 172 21.46 -16.66 13.61
C ASP A 172 22.00 -17.92 12.91
N PRO A 173 22.22 -17.88 11.58
CA PRO A 173 22.90 -18.97 10.88
C PRO A 173 24.37 -19.14 11.29
N LEU A 174 24.85 -20.38 11.21
CA LEU A 174 26.28 -20.69 11.11
C LEU A 174 26.80 -20.27 9.73
N SER A 175 27.91 -19.53 9.70
CA SER A 175 28.58 -19.11 8.47
C SER A 175 29.28 -20.30 7.82
N ALA A 176 28.77 -20.77 6.69
CA ALA A 176 29.36 -21.90 5.95
C ALA A 176 30.78 -21.57 5.47
N GLY A 177 31.71 -22.53 5.52
CA GLY A 177 33.10 -22.34 5.12
C GLY A 177 33.95 -21.51 6.10
N PHE A 178 33.36 -21.00 7.18
CA PHE A 178 34.06 -20.30 8.26
C PHE A 178 33.98 -21.08 9.56
N TRP A 179 34.98 -20.91 10.41
CA TRP A 179 34.89 -21.36 11.81
C TRP A 179 33.78 -20.61 12.53
N ASN A 180 32.96 -21.33 13.29
CA ASN A 180 31.90 -20.77 14.13
C ASN A 180 32.08 -21.26 15.55
N HIS A 181 31.89 -20.36 16.51
CA HIS A 181 31.78 -20.72 17.92
C HIS A 181 30.30 -20.89 18.26
N LEU A 182 29.90 -22.11 18.61
CA LEU A 182 28.55 -22.43 19.05
C LEU A 182 28.59 -22.74 20.55
N ALA A 183 27.74 -22.08 21.34
CA ALA A 183 27.60 -22.40 22.76
C ALA A 183 26.14 -22.59 23.15
N ALA A 184 25.85 -23.66 23.88
CA ALA A 184 24.55 -23.92 24.46
C ALA A 184 24.68 -23.96 25.99
N THR A 185 23.81 -23.23 26.67
CA THR A 185 23.77 -23.21 28.14
C THR A 185 22.39 -23.57 28.62
N TRP A 186 22.34 -24.26 29.75
CA TRP A 186 21.13 -24.42 30.53
C TRP A 186 21.46 -24.18 32.00
N ASP A 187 20.75 -23.27 32.64
CA ASP A 187 20.98 -22.88 34.05
C ASP A 187 19.97 -23.55 35.02
N GLY A 188 19.18 -24.50 34.52
CA GLY A 188 18.11 -25.15 35.27
C GLY A 188 16.77 -24.42 35.22
N ALA A 189 16.71 -23.23 34.58
CA ALA A 189 15.48 -22.47 34.37
C ALA A 189 15.33 -21.96 32.93
N HIS A 190 16.42 -21.74 32.20
CA HIS A 190 16.46 -21.18 30.85
C HIS A 190 17.48 -21.89 29.98
N MET A 191 17.05 -22.33 28.81
CA MET A 191 17.92 -22.77 27.73
C MET A 191 18.34 -21.55 26.92
N ARG A 192 19.63 -21.43 26.59
CA ARG A 192 20.15 -20.38 25.72
C ARG A 192 21.10 -20.94 24.69
N LEU A 193 21.08 -20.34 23.51
CA LEU A 193 21.93 -20.71 22.39
C LEU A 193 22.66 -19.45 21.88
N TYR A 194 23.98 -19.54 21.79
CA TYR A 194 24.86 -18.46 21.37
C TYR A 194 25.60 -18.85 20.09
N VAL A 195 25.59 -17.97 19.09
CA VAL A 195 26.30 -18.14 17.82
C VAL A 195 27.34 -17.03 17.71
N ASN A 196 28.61 -17.41 17.57
CA ASN A 196 29.76 -16.49 17.52
C ASN A 196 29.77 -15.50 18.69
N GLY A 197 29.43 -16.01 19.88
CA GLY A 197 29.40 -15.24 21.12
C GLY A 197 28.16 -14.40 21.35
N MET A 198 27.24 -14.27 20.38
CA MET A 198 25.99 -13.51 20.52
C MET A 198 24.82 -14.41 20.93
N LEU A 199 23.99 -13.96 21.88
CA LEU A 199 22.76 -14.62 22.28
C LEU A 199 21.78 -14.60 21.10
N SER A 200 21.45 -15.79 20.61
CA SER A 200 20.66 -15.97 19.39
C SER A 200 19.28 -16.56 19.67
N ALA A 201 19.12 -17.29 20.77
CA ALA A 201 17.82 -17.75 21.21
C ALA A 201 17.80 -18.05 22.71
N GLU A 202 16.63 -17.89 23.31
CA GLU A 202 16.36 -18.21 24.70
C GLU A 202 14.96 -18.83 24.84
N LYS A 203 14.82 -19.77 25.78
CA LYS A 203 13.54 -20.38 26.12
C LYS A 203 13.51 -20.84 27.58
N PRO A 204 12.46 -20.52 28.35
CA PRO A 204 12.27 -21.05 29.69
C PRO A 204 12.15 -22.59 29.66
N TYR A 205 12.88 -23.25 30.56
CA TYR A 205 12.81 -24.67 30.85
C TYR A 205 13.36 -24.96 32.24
N ASP A 206 12.47 -25.29 33.16
CA ASP A 206 12.73 -25.63 34.57
C ASP A 206 12.64 -27.14 34.87
N GLY A 207 12.68 -27.97 33.82
CA GLY A 207 12.60 -29.43 33.96
C GLY A 207 13.90 -30.07 34.45
N VAL A 208 13.94 -31.41 34.46
CA VAL A 208 15.12 -32.18 34.85
C VAL A 208 15.79 -32.75 33.59
N LEU A 209 17.12 -32.75 33.54
CA LEU A 209 17.87 -33.45 32.50
C LEU A 209 17.76 -34.96 32.71
N VAL A 210 17.13 -35.66 31.76
CA VAL A 210 17.15 -37.13 31.75
C VAL A 210 18.60 -37.57 31.44
N PRO A 211 19.25 -38.39 32.30
CA PRO A 211 20.64 -38.79 32.08
C PRO A 211 20.84 -39.48 30.72
N PRO A 212 21.93 -39.19 30.00
CA PRO A 212 22.22 -39.81 28.71
C PRO A 212 22.40 -41.32 28.83
N LYS A 213 21.70 -42.07 27.99
CA LYS A 213 21.75 -43.54 27.88
C LYS A 213 22.80 -44.02 26.87
N ALA A 214 23.35 -43.10 26.08
CA ALA A 214 24.36 -43.37 25.06
C ALA A 214 25.53 -42.38 25.15
N SER A 215 26.62 -42.72 24.47
CA SER A 215 27.89 -42.00 24.45
C SER A 215 27.80 -40.52 24.07
N LEU A 216 28.83 -39.77 24.46
CA LEU A 216 29.12 -38.44 23.91
C LEU A 216 29.64 -38.63 22.49
N LYS A 217 29.01 -37.97 21.52
CA LYS A 217 29.42 -37.97 20.12
C LYS A 217 29.60 -36.56 19.58
N ILE A 218 30.68 -36.34 18.83
CA ILE A 218 30.89 -35.16 17.99
C ILE A 218 30.87 -35.63 16.53
N GLY A 219 29.96 -35.10 15.72
CA GLY A 219 29.63 -35.62 14.39
C GLY A 219 28.40 -36.53 14.37
N PHE A 220 28.31 -37.42 13.38
CA PHE A 220 27.13 -38.25 13.16
C PHE A 220 26.82 -39.21 14.32
N ALA A 221 25.57 -39.21 14.82
CA ALA A 221 25.19 -39.98 16.01
C ALA A 221 24.17 -41.10 15.78
N GLY A 222 23.38 -41.05 14.69
CA GLY A 222 22.39 -42.09 14.36
C GLY A 222 21.12 -42.10 15.23
N TYR A 223 20.48 -40.94 15.44
CA TYR A 223 19.26 -40.79 16.26
C TYR A 223 18.14 -40.01 15.54
N GLY A 224 17.88 -40.38 14.28
CA GLY A 224 16.89 -39.72 13.42
C GLY A 224 17.32 -38.37 12.84
N VAL A 225 18.57 -37.95 13.13
CA VAL A 225 19.26 -36.81 12.52
C VAL A 225 20.41 -37.35 11.67
N GLY A 226 20.50 -36.87 10.43
CA GLY A 226 21.53 -37.21 9.46
C GLY A 226 22.92 -36.66 9.82
N SER A 227 23.86 -36.80 8.89
CA SER A 227 25.20 -36.24 9.03
C SER A 227 25.32 -34.86 8.41
N LEU A 228 26.33 -34.12 8.86
CA LEU A 228 26.78 -32.88 8.23
C LEU A 228 28.24 -33.06 7.84
N ARG A 229 28.63 -32.60 6.65
CA ARG A 229 30.04 -32.46 6.33
C ARG A 229 30.57 -31.23 7.07
N LEU A 230 31.37 -31.44 8.11
CA LEU A 230 31.83 -30.37 8.99
C LEU A 230 33.25 -30.62 9.51
N ALA A 231 34.05 -29.56 9.64
CA ALA A 231 35.29 -29.59 10.41
C ALA A 231 34.98 -29.34 11.88
N ALA A 232 35.55 -30.11 12.80
CA ALA A 232 35.46 -29.88 14.24
C ALA A 232 36.87 -29.69 14.80
N ASP A 233 37.07 -28.61 15.55
CA ASP A 233 38.38 -28.32 16.15
C ASP A 233 38.34 -28.52 17.67
N GLU A 234 37.34 -27.96 18.34
CA GLU A 234 37.33 -27.94 19.80
C GLU A 234 35.94 -28.21 20.36
N CYS A 235 35.89 -28.88 21.51
CA CYS A 235 34.68 -29.10 22.29
C CYS A 235 35.01 -29.00 23.79
N ALA A 236 34.29 -28.14 24.52
CA ALA A 236 34.40 -28.02 25.97
C ALA A 236 33.03 -28.16 26.65
N LEU A 237 33.01 -28.85 27.78
CA LEU A 237 31.82 -29.15 28.58
C LEU A 237 32.03 -28.63 30.00
N PHE A 238 31.04 -27.90 30.53
CA PHE A 238 31.06 -27.37 31.88
C PHE A 238 29.83 -27.81 32.67
N ASP A 239 29.99 -27.99 33.98
CA ASP A 239 28.94 -28.40 34.94
C ASP A 239 27.99 -27.28 35.39
N ARG A 240 28.03 -26.15 34.68
CA ARG A 240 27.29 -24.92 34.97
C ARG A 240 27.01 -24.14 33.70
N ALA A 241 26.01 -23.25 33.75
CA ALA A 241 25.82 -22.23 32.71
C ALA A 241 26.87 -21.13 32.83
N LEU A 242 27.67 -20.92 31.79
CA LEU A 242 28.66 -19.83 31.76
C LEU A 242 27.99 -18.47 31.47
N PRO A 243 28.48 -17.37 32.05
CA PRO A 243 27.96 -16.03 31.77
C PRO A 243 28.11 -15.64 30.30
N ALA A 244 27.14 -14.89 29.75
CA ALA A 244 27.13 -14.47 28.35
C ALA A 244 28.41 -13.72 27.91
N ALA A 245 28.94 -12.83 28.76
CA ALA A 245 30.19 -12.12 28.47
C ALA A 245 31.41 -13.04 28.40
N THR A 246 31.41 -14.13 29.18
CA THR A 246 32.46 -15.17 29.10
C THR A 246 32.37 -15.92 27.78
N LEU A 247 31.16 -16.30 27.34
CA LEU A 247 30.96 -16.98 26.06
C LEU A 247 31.36 -16.11 24.86
N ALA A 248 31.10 -14.80 24.93
CA ALA A 248 31.58 -13.85 23.93
C ALA A 248 33.12 -13.77 23.92
N ALA A 249 33.77 -13.73 25.08
CA ALA A 249 35.23 -13.74 25.15
C ALA A 249 35.83 -15.04 24.57
N LEU A 250 35.22 -16.20 24.85
CA LEU A 250 35.63 -17.48 24.27
C LEU A 250 35.51 -17.50 22.73
N SER A 251 34.45 -16.91 22.16
CA SER A 251 34.34 -16.78 20.69
C SER A 251 35.45 -15.91 20.09
N LEU A 252 36.03 -14.98 20.86
CA LEU A 252 37.13 -14.12 20.44
C LEU A 252 38.51 -14.69 20.85
N THR A 253 38.62 -16.02 20.98
CA THR A 253 39.87 -16.70 21.39
C THR A 253 40.37 -16.20 22.76
N GLY A 254 39.47 -16.03 23.73
CA GLY A 254 39.83 -15.60 25.09
C GLY A 254 40.31 -14.15 25.16
N ALA A 255 39.82 -13.28 24.28
CA ALA A 255 40.16 -11.87 24.28
C ALA A 255 39.94 -11.24 25.66
N HIS A 256 40.90 -10.42 26.10
CA HIS A 256 40.87 -9.80 27.42
C HIS A 256 39.55 -9.05 27.66
N LEU A 257 38.93 -9.32 28.81
CA LEU A 257 37.66 -8.76 29.23
C LEU A 257 37.86 -8.15 30.62
N ASN A 258 37.83 -6.82 30.71
CA ASN A 258 37.81 -6.12 32.00
C ASN A 258 36.36 -5.93 32.48
N ASP A 259 36.19 -5.51 33.73
CA ASP A 259 34.86 -5.39 34.36
C ASP A 259 33.93 -4.41 33.62
N ALA A 260 34.48 -3.29 33.13
CA ALA A 260 33.71 -2.29 32.39
C ALA A 260 33.17 -2.87 31.07
N LEU A 261 34.01 -3.54 30.29
CA LEU A 261 33.63 -4.18 29.03
C LEU A 261 32.71 -5.38 29.27
N ALA A 262 32.91 -6.13 30.36
CA ALA A 262 32.02 -7.22 30.76
C ALA A 262 30.58 -6.73 30.98
N GLY A 263 30.42 -5.58 31.67
CA GLY A 263 29.11 -4.94 31.86
C GLY A 263 28.46 -4.49 30.55
N GLN A 264 29.23 -3.85 29.66
CA GLN A 264 28.73 -3.42 28.34
C GLN A 264 28.30 -4.60 27.46
N VAL A 265 29.10 -5.67 27.43
CA VAL A 265 28.76 -6.90 26.70
C VAL A 265 27.51 -7.54 27.29
N GLY A 266 27.39 -7.60 28.62
CA GLY A 266 26.19 -8.12 29.29
C GLY A 266 24.91 -7.36 28.91
N ALA A 267 24.95 -6.02 28.98
CA ALA A 267 23.81 -5.18 28.60
C ALA A 267 23.39 -5.38 27.13
N LEU A 268 24.36 -5.54 26.23
CA LEU A 268 24.11 -5.82 24.82
C LEU A 268 23.41 -7.17 24.63
N GLN A 269 23.84 -8.22 25.34
CA GLN A 269 23.27 -9.56 25.27
C GLN A 269 21.84 -9.62 25.82
N GLU A 270 21.57 -8.97 26.94
CA GLU A 270 20.22 -8.91 27.54
C GLU A 270 19.19 -8.21 26.65
N ALA A 271 19.63 -7.24 25.85
CA ALA A 271 18.78 -6.54 24.89
C ALA A 271 18.67 -7.28 23.54
N ALA A 272 19.44 -8.36 23.31
CA ALA A 272 19.57 -9.01 22.00
C ALA A 272 18.24 -9.59 21.50
N LEU A 273 17.42 -10.16 22.39
CA LEU A 273 16.19 -10.87 22.03
C LEU A 273 14.89 -10.13 22.41
N VAL A 274 14.99 -8.90 22.96
CA VAL A 274 13.83 -8.11 23.41
C VAL A 274 13.54 -6.99 22.39
N PRO A 275 12.45 -7.06 21.60
CA PRO A 275 12.12 -6.06 20.58
C PRO A 275 12.01 -4.63 21.12
N GLU A 276 11.41 -4.46 22.29
CA GLU A 276 11.19 -3.17 22.95
C GLU A 276 12.52 -2.49 23.37
N ARG A 277 13.60 -3.28 23.47
CA ARG A 277 14.94 -2.81 23.87
C ARG A 277 15.91 -2.66 22.69
N ALA A 278 15.41 -2.57 21.45
CA ALA A 278 16.26 -2.38 20.27
C ALA A 278 17.14 -1.11 20.33
N ALA A 279 16.64 -0.04 20.97
CA ALA A 279 17.41 1.18 21.21
C ALA A 279 18.58 0.96 22.19
N ASP A 280 18.34 0.20 23.27
CA ASP A 280 19.37 -0.16 24.25
C ASP A 280 20.47 -1.01 23.60
N PHE A 281 20.09 -2.02 22.81
CA PHE A 281 21.03 -2.84 22.05
C PHE A 281 21.93 -1.99 21.15
N SER A 282 21.32 -1.05 20.42
CA SER A 282 22.03 -0.17 19.48
C SER A 282 22.92 0.84 20.21
N ARG A 283 22.52 1.30 21.41
CA ARG A 283 23.35 2.15 22.27
C ARG A 283 24.56 1.38 22.79
N ALA A 284 24.35 0.22 23.41
CA ALA A 284 25.43 -0.62 23.95
C ALA A 284 26.45 -1.01 22.86
N ALA A 285 25.97 -1.38 21.67
CA ALA A 285 26.85 -1.67 20.54
C ALA A 285 27.71 -0.47 20.13
N ARG A 286 27.12 0.74 20.06
CA ARG A 286 27.85 1.97 19.72
C ARG A 286 28.88 2.36 20.77
N GLU A 287 28.57 2.19 22.06
CA GLU A 287 29.52 2.45 23.15
C GLU A 287 30.77 1.58 23.02
N ILE A 288 30.60 0.27 22.77
CA ILE A 288 31.72 -0.65 22.54
C ILE A 288 32.50 -0.23 21.29
N VAL A 289 31.81 0.07 20.17
CA VAL A 289 32.44 0.42 18.88
C VAL A 289 33.23 1.73 18.93
N SER A 290 32.74 2.72 19.68
CA SER A 290 33.33 4.07 19.73
C SER A 290 34.47 4.21 20.73
N ASP A 291 34.58 3.33 21.73
CA ASP A 291 35.70 3.37 22.68
C ASP A 291 37.00 2.86 22.04
N THR A 292 37.90 3.77 21.68
CA THR A 292 39.19 3.44 21.05
C THR A 292 40.14 2.66 21.96
N ARG A 293 39.88 2.61 23.27
CA ARG A 293 40.64 1.79 24.24
C ARG A 293 40.20 0.33 24.22
N THR A 294 39.01 0.04 23.68
CA THR A 294 38.51 -1.32 23.51
C THR A 294 39.28 -2.02 22.38
N PRO A 295 39.80 -3.25 22.60
CA PRO A 295 40.48 -4.01 21.57
C PRO A 295 39.65 -4.15 20.29
N ALA A 296 40.30 -4.09 19.12
CA ALA A 296 39.63 -4.09 17.82
C ALA A 296 38.66 -5.28 17.63
N ALA A 297 38.99 -6.47 18.14
CA ALA A 297 38.13 -7.64 18.06
C ALA A 297 36.76 -7.44 18.71
N TRP A 298 36.70 -6.77 19.87
CA TRP A 298 35.45 -6.44 20.56
C TRP A 298 34.64 -5.37 19.82
N ARG A 299 35.32 -4.36 19.26
CA ARG A 299 34.68 -3.35 18.41
C ARG A 299 34.06 -3.96 17.16
N HIS A 300 34.78 -4.87 16.49
CA HIS A 300 34.27 -5.59 15.32
C HIS A 300 33.10 -6.51 15.66
N TRP A 301 33.18 -7.23 16.79
CA TRP A 301 32.09 -8.09 17.27
C TRP A 301 30.80 -7.31 17.54
N ALA A 302 30.89 -6.16 18.23
CA ALA A 302 29.75 -5.30 18.49
C ALA A 302 29.17 -4.67 17.21
N ALA A 303 30.03 -4.18 16.31
CA ALA A 303 29.62 -3.60 15.03
C ALA A 303 28.86 -4.61 14.16
N LEU A 304 29.35 -5.85 14.06
CA LEU A 304 28.70 -6.89 13.25
C LEU A 304 27.41 -7.39 13.86
N SER A 305 27.34 -7.48 15.18
CA SER A 305 26.12 -7.86 15.87
C SER A 305 25.01 -6.83 15.64
N ALA A 306 25.35 -5.54 15.68
CA ALA A 306 24.45 -4.46 15.29
C ALA A 306 24.07 -4.52 13.80
N ALA A 307 25.05 -4.70 12.92
CA ALA A 307 24.83 -4.74 11.48
C ALA A 307 23.90 -5.89 11.06
N ARG A 308 24.06 -7.07 11.67
CA ARG A 308 23.26 -8.26 11.39
C ARG A 308 21.81 -8.11 11.85
N ARG A 309 21.58 -7.48 13.02
CA ARG A 309 20.24 -7.19 13.53
C ARG A 309 19.47 -6.19 12.66
N HIS A 310 20.17 -5.17 12.17
CA HIS A 310 19.56 -4.06 11.41
C HIS A 310 19.75 -4.17 9.89
N ALA A 311 20.28 -5.30 9.39
CA ALA A 311 20.63 -5.52 7.98
C ALA A 311 21.53 -4.40 7.37
N HIS A 312 22.39 -3.79 8.17
CA HIS A 312 23.21 -2.65 7.77
C HIS A 312 24.48 -3.10 7.01
N THR A 313 24.46 -3.00 5.68
CA THR A 313 25.50 -3.58 4.81
C THR A 313 26.84 -2.84 4.84
N ALA A 314 26.87 -1.52 5.09
CA ALA A 314 28.09 -0.73 5.00
C ALA A 314 29.18 -1.15 6.01
N ALA A 315 28.78 -1.48 7.24
CA ALA A 315 29.70 -1.97 8.27
C ALA A 315 30.27 -3.36 7.92
N CYS A 316 29.46 -4.23 7.29
CA CYS A 316 29.91 -5.52 6.81
C CYS A 316 30.88 -5.40 5.63
N VAL A 317 30.63 -4.46 4.70
CA VAL A 317 31.52 -4.20 3.55
C VAL A 317 32.94 -3.86 4.00
N ALA A 318 33.09 -2.98 5.01
CA ALA A 318 34.40 -2.59 5.52
C ALA A 318 35.18 -3.78 6.13
N LEU A 319 34.47 -4.72 6.77
CA LEU A 319 35.07 -5.85 7.48
C LEU A 319 35.41 -7.05 6.59
N VAL A 320 34.75 -7.20 5.44
CA VAL A 320 35.14 -8.25 4.46
C VAL A 320 36.57 -8.02 3.94
N ASP A 321 37.00 -6.77 3.83
CA ASP A 321 38.34 -6.41 3.37
C ASP A 321 39.39 -6.34 4.50
N ASP A 322 38.98 -6.37 5.77
CA ASP A 322 39.89 -6.24 6.91
C ASP A 322 40.45 -7.59 7.36
N LEU A 323 41.68 -7.90 6.90
CA LEU A 323 42.36 -9.13 7.26
C LEU A 323 42.77 -9.22 8.74
N SER A 324 42.75 -8.10 9.49
CA SER A 324 43.04 -8.07 10.92
C SER A 324 41.89 -8.56 11.80
N ALA A 325 40.66 -8.59 11.25
CA ALA A 325 39.49 -9.11 11.96
C ALA A 325 39.55 -10.65 12.11
N PRO A 326 39.12 -11.21 13.26
CA PRO A 326 38.96 -12.65 13.43
C PRO A 326 38.15 -13.30 12.29
N ALA A 327 38.60 -14.47 11.83
CA ALA A 327 38.03 -15.13 10.67
C ALA A 327 36.51 -15.41 10.77
N HIS A 328 36.02 -15.80 11.95
CA HIS A 328 34.60 -16.06 12.18
C HIS A 328 33.74 -14.80 12.08
N LEU A 329 34.28 -13.63 12.47
CA LEU A 329 33.61 -12.33 12.31
C LEU A 329 33.51 -11.92 10.85
N ARG A 330 34.56 -12.16 10.05
CA ARG A 330 34.47 -12.00 8.59
C ARG A 330 33.40 -12.92 7.99
N GLY A 331 33.29 -14.16 8.49
CA GLY A 331 32.22 -15.08 8.11
C GLY A 331 30.82 -14.54 8.42
N MET A 332 30.64 -13.82 9.54
CA MET A 332 29.38 -13.14 9.85
C MET A 332 29.08 -12.01 8.87
N ALA A 333 30.10 -11.23 8.48
CA ALA A 333 29.96 -10.16 7.47
C ALA A 333 29.56 -10.74 6.11
N VAL A 334 30.25 -11.79 5.65
CA VAL A 334 29.95 -12.49 4.39
C VAL A 334 28.53 -13.04 4.41
N GLU A 335 28.10 -13.76 5.45
CA GLU A 335 26.74 -14.28 5.54
C GLU A 335 25.70 -13.14 5.50
N THR A 336 25.94 -12.05 6.22
CA THR A 336 25.03 -10.88 6.23
C THR A 336 24.91 -10.24 4.84
N LEU A 337 26.04 -10.06 4.14
CA LEU A 337 26.05 -9.51 2.79
C LEU A 337 25.41 -10.47 1.78
N THR A 338 25.62 -11.77 1.89
CA THR A 338 24.97 -12.79 1.06
C THR A 338 23.45 -12.74 1.22
N GLN A 339 22.96 -12.66 2.44
CA GLN A 339 21.53 -12.48 2.70
C GLN A 339 21.02 -11.15 2.15
N ALA A 340 21.82 -10.09 2.20
CA ALA A 340 21.48 -8.81 1.60
C ALA A 340 21.37 -8.91 0.07
N VAL A 341 22.32 -9.57 -0.61
CA VAL A 341 22.28 -9.81 -2.07
C VAL A 341 21.04 -10.62 -2.46
N ARG A 342 20.73 -11.68 -1.72
CA ARG A 342 19.51 -12.49 -1.94
C ARG A 342 18.22 -11.68 -1.74
N LYS A 343 18.26 -10.64 -0.91
CA LYS A 343 17.17 -9.67 -0.71
C LYS A 343 17.20 -8.50 -1.70
N GLY A 344 18.15 -8.49 -2.65
CA GLY A 344 18.27 -7.46 -3.68
C GLY A 344 18.99 -6.19 -3.25
N ALA A 345 19.73 -6.21 -2.14
CA ALA A 345 20.49 -5.04 -1.68
C ALA A 345 21.58 -4.65 -2.69
N GLU A 346 21.74 -3.35 -2.89
CA GLU A 346 22.80 -2.81 -3.74
C GLU A 346 24.15 -2.83 -3.01
N LEU A 347 25.14 -3.49 -3.60
CA LEU A 347 26.51 -3.54 -3.10
C LEU A 347 27.49 -3.05 -4.18
N PRO A 348 28.68 -2.54 -3.79
CA PRO A 348 29.74 -2.21 -4.74
C PRO A 348 30.24 -3.43 -5.52
N SER A 349 30.61 -3.26 -6.79
CA SER A 349 31.07 -4.36 -7.66
C SER A 349 32.29 -5.06 -7.09
N ARG A 350 33.22 -4.30 -6.48
CA ARG A 350 34.43 -4.82 -5.80
C ARG A 350 34.12 -5.83 -4.68
N VAL A 351 32.97 -5.71 -4.03
CA VAL A 351 32.54 -6.63 -2.96
C VAL A 351 31.84 -7.83 -3.58
N LEU A 352 30.94 -7.59 -4.54
CA LEU A 352 30.19 -8.63 -5.24
C LEU A 352 31.09 -9.59 -6.02
N ALA A 353 32.20 -9.11 -6.58
CA ALA A 353 33.19 -9.92 -7.25
C ALA A 353 33.93 -10.87 -6.29
N LYS A 354 34.11 -10.45 -5.01
CA LYS A 354 34.83 -11.23 -3.99
C LYS A 354 33.94 -12.20 -3.22
N LEU A 355 32.67 -11.87 -2.97
CA LEU A 355 31.79 -12.72 -2.15
C LEU A 355 31.72 -14.20 -2.62
N PRO A 356 31.65 -14.51 -3.93
CA PRO A 356 31.72 -15.88 -4.43
C PRO A 356 33.00 -16.64 -4.06
N GLU A 357 34.12 -15.95 -3.78
CA GLU A 357 35.36 -16.60 -3.33
C GLU A 357 35.22 -17.22 -1.93
N PHE A 358 34.27 -16.74 -1.13
CA PHE A 358 34.03 -17.19 0.25
C PHE A 358 32.89 -18.20 0.37
N LEU A 359 32.17 -18.50 -0.72
CA LEU A 359 30.88 -19.18 -0.68
C LEU A 359 30.83 -20.34 -1.67
N GLU A 360 30.32 -21.49 -1.21
CA GLU A 360 29.78 -22.47 -2.13
C GLU A 360 28.40 -21.98 -2.58
N LEU A 361 28.35 -21.35 -3.76
CA LEU A 361 27.10 -20.88 -4.37
C LEU A 361 26.47 -22.00 -5.19
N ASP A 362 25.20 -22.29 -4.93
CA ASP A 362 24.39 -23.09 -5.86
C ASP A 362 24.09 -22.29 -7.14
N ALA A 363 23.44 -22.93 -8.12
CA ALA A 363 23.17 -22.29 -9.42
C ALA A 363 22.26 -21.04 -9.31
N ASP A 364 21.36 -21.00 -8.33
CA ASP A 364 20.46 -19.85 -8.13
C ASP A 364 21.20 -18.71 -7.44
N ASP A 365 22.03 -19.01 -6.45
CA ASP A 365 22.91 -18.03 -5.82
C ASP A 365 23.88 -17.43 -6.84
N GLN A 366 24.56 -18.25 -7.65
CA GLN A 366 25.45 -17.78 -8.72
C GLN A 366 24.76 -16.77 -9.64
N ARG A 367 23.50 -17.02 -9.97
CA ARG A 367 22.69 -16.14 -10.81
C ARG A 367 22.36 -14.82 -10.11
N HIS A 368 21.91 -14.85 -8.86
CA HIS A 368 21.62 -13.63 -8.09
C HIS A 368 22.86 -12.75 -7.93
N PHE A 369 24.01 -13.36 -7.62
CA PHE A 369 25.29 -12.66 -7.48
C PHE A 369 25.75 -12.04 -8.80
N ALA A 370 25.68 -12.79 -9.91
CA ALA A 370 26.05 -12.26 -11.23
C ALA A 370 25.12 -11.13 -11.69
N LEU A 371 23.81 -11.24 -11.46
CA LEU A 371 22.86 -10.15 -11.75
C LEU A 371 23.16 -8.90 -10.90
N ALA A 372 23.46 -9.07 -9.62
CA ALA A 372 23.84 -7.97 -8.73
C ALA A 372 25.17 -7.33 -9.18
N LEU A 373 26.15 -8.14 -9.56
CA LEU A 373 27.47 -7.69 -10.04
C LEU A 373 27.35 -6.90 -11.34
N ALA A 374 26.61 -7.42 -12.33
CA ALA A 374 26.37 -6.72 -13.59
C ALA A 374 25.68 -5.36 -13.36
N SER A 375 24.69 -5.33 -12.47
CA SER A 375 23.99 -4.09 -12.09
C SER A 375 24.93 -3.10 -11.39
N ALA A 376 25.83 -3.59 -10.51
CA ALA A 376 26.82 -2.75 -9.84
C ALA A 376 27.85 -2.17 -10.83
N HIS A 377 28.37 -2.98 -11.76
CA HIS A 377 29.23 -2.49 -12.83
C HIS A 377 28.56 -1.40 -13.67
N ALA A 378 27.28 -1.57 -14.01
CA ALA A 378 26.52 -0.57 -14.73
C ALA A 378 26.39 0.75 -13.94
N ARG A 379 26.03 0.69 -12.64
CA ARG A 379 25.96 1.89 -11.77
C ARG A 379 27.31 2.60 -11.64
N GLU A 380 28.41 1.85 -11.66
CA GLU A 380 29.77 2.37 -11.59
C GLU A 380 30.30 2.85 -12.96
N GLY A 381 29.49 2.81 -14.02
CA GLY A 381 29.85 3.24 -15.38
C GLY A 381 30.67 2.23 -16.19
N ASN A 382 30.92 1.03 -15.67
CA ASN A 382 31.67 -0.03 -16.35
C ASN A 382 30.73 -0.92 -17.18
N VAL A 383 30.22 -0.37 -18.28
CA VAL A 383 29.22 -1.01 -19.14
C VAL A 383 29.75 -2.29 -19.80
N ASP A 384 31.02 -2.33 -20.19
CA ASP A 384 31.62 -3.53 -20.80
C ASP A 384 31.72 -4.69 -19.81
N ALA A 385 32.12 -4.43 -18.55
CA ALA A 385 32.11 -5.45 -17.51
C ALA A 385 30.68 -5.93 -17.20
N ALA A 386 29.70 -5.03 -17.17
CA ALA A 386 28.31 -5.41 -16.98
C ALA A 386 27.80 -6.34 -18.11
N SER A 387 28.05 -5.96 -19.38
CA SER A 387 27.69 -6.78 -20.54
C SER A 387 28.37 -8.15 -20.53
N ALA A 388 29.66 -8.22 -20.19
CA ALA A 388 30.39 -9.48 -20.11
C ALA A 388 29.78 -10.45 -19.07
N VAL A 389 29.35 -9.93 -17.91
CA VAL A 389 28.66 -10.73 -16.89
C VAL A 389 27.30 -11.22 -17.38
N PHE A 390 26.55 -10.40 -18.13
CA PHE A 390 25.29 -10.84 -18.74
C PHE A 390 25.49 -11.90 -19.82
N ASP A 391 26.50 -11.77 -20.68
CA ASP A 391 26.81 -12.78 -21.70
C ASP A 391 27.23 -14.11 -21.06
N GLN A 392 27.99 -14.04 -19.96
CA GLN A 392 28.31 -15.21 -19.16
C GLN A 392 27.05 -15.86 -18.58
N LEU A 393 26.12 -15.09 -18.03
CA LEU A 393 24.83 -15.59 -17.55
C LEU A 393 24.02 -16.27 -18.66
N LEU A 394 24.03 -15.73 -19.87
CA LEU A 394 23.33 -16.31 -21.02
C LEU A 394 24.01 -17.57 -21.57
N SER A 395 25.25 -17.85 -21.19
CA SER A 395 25.99 -19.04 -21.59
C SER A 395 25.68 -20.29 -20.74
N PHE A 396 24.96 -20.14 -19.62
CA PHE A 396 24.59 -21.26 -18.77
C PHE A 396 23.66 -22.23 -19.51
N ARG A 397 24.07 -23.50 -19.55
CA ARG A 397 23.23 -24.58 -20.08
C ARG A 397 22.00 -24.74 -19.16
N ASP A 398 20.84 -24.96 -19.77
CA ASP A 398 19.55 -25.21 -19.11
C ASP A 398 18.87 -24.00 -18.44
N MET A 399 19.24 -22.76 -18.78
CA MET A 399 18.51 -21.57 -18.32
C MET A 399 17.07 -21.54 -18.89
N PRO A 400 16.03 -21.42 -18.06
CA PRO A 400 14.65 -21.26 -18.53
C PRO A 400 14.49 -20.05 -19.46
N PRO A 401 13.66 -20.12 -20.52
CA PRO A 401 13.50 -19.01 -21.47
C PRO A 401 13.15 -17.67 -20.81
N ILE A 402 12.27 -17.69 -19.80
CA ILE A 402 11.85 -16.48 -19.09
C ILE A 402 12.99 -15.82 -18.31
N ASP A 403 13.89 -16.61 -17.72
CA ASP A 403 15.05 -16.12 -16.99
C ASP A 403 16.09 -15.54 -17.95
N ALA A 404 16.31 -16.21 -19.10
CA ALA A 404 17.15 -15.69 -20.17
C ALA A 404 16.60 -14.38 -20.73
N ALA A 405 15.27 -14.27 -20.87
CA ALA A 405 14.61 -13.05 -21.29
C ALA A 405 14.78 -11.91 -20.28
N GLU A 406 14.72 -12.19 -18.98
CA GLU A 406 14.97 -11.20 -17.93
C GLU A 406 16.42 -10.68 -17.99
N VAL A 407 17.40 -11.58 -18.14
CA VAL A 407 18.82 -11.23 -18.30
C VAL A 407 19.01 -10.34 -19.54
N ARG A 408 18.42 -10.72 -20.68
CA ARG A 408 18.48 -9.94 -21.93
C ARG A 408 17.83 -8.57 -21.78
N GLN A 409 16.65 -8.49 -21.15
CA GLN A 409 15.92 -7.24 -20.92
C GLN A 409 16.75 -6.27 -20.06
N ARG A 410 17.36 -6.75 -18.97
CA ARG A 410 18.24 -5.95 -18.10
C ARG A 410 19.49 -5.47 -18.84
N CYS A 411 20.14 -6.35 -19.62
CA CYS A 411 21.30 -5.99 -20.45
C CYS A 411 20.93 -4.92 -21.48
N ALA A 412 19.83 -5.12 -22.22
CA ALA A 412 19.35 -4.19 -23.24
C ALA A 412 19.12 -2.78 -22.67
N ARG A 413 18.54 -2.70 -21.48
CA ARG A 413 18.31 -1.44 -20.76
C ARG A 413 19.62 -0.75 -20.39
N ILE A 414 20.58 -1.45 -19.78
CA ILE A 414 21.89 -0.88 -19.41
C ILE A 414 22.64 -0.38 -20.64
N LEU A 415 22.64 -1.17 -21.72
CA LEU A 415 23.24 -0.78 -23.00
C LEU A 415 22.56 0.46 -23.59
N ARG A 416 21.22 0.53 -23.53
CA ARG A 416 20.44 1.67 -24.00
C ARG A 416 20.73 2.95 -23.18
N GLN A 417 20.85 2.84 -21.86
CA GLN A 417 21.27 3.94 -20.97
C GLN A 417 22.64 4.48 -21.35
N ALA A 418 23.56 3.58 -21.70
CA ALA A 418 24.91 3.91 -22.13
C ALA A 418 25.00 4.39 -23.59
N GLY A 419 23.87 4.54 -24.31
CA GLY A 419 23.85 4.93 -25.73
C GLY A 419 24.32 3.84 -26.70
N ARG A 420 24.52 2.59 -26.26
CA ARG A 420 24.94 1.45 -27.09
C ARG A 420 23.73 0.78 -27.76
N LEU A 421 23.03 1.54 -28.60
CA LEU A 421 21.69 1.20 -29.10
C LEU A 421 21.66 -0.06 -29.97
N ASP A 422 22.68 -0.32 -30.79
CA ASP A 422 22.73 -1.55 -31.63
C ASP A 422 22.82 -2.84 -30.80
N ALA A 423 23.66 -2.85 -29.77
CA ALA A 423 23.77 -3.99 -28.86
C ALA A 423 22.44 -4.19 -28.10
N ALA A 424 21.82 -3.11 -27.64
CA ALA A 424 20.51 -3.16 -27.00
C ALA A 424 19.42 -3.75 -27.92
N ARG A 425 19.40 -3.36 -29.21
CA ARG A 425 18.48 -3.91 -30.23
C ARG A 425 18.59 -5.42 -30.33
N GLY A 426 19.82 -5.96 -30.35
CA GLY A 426 20.06 -7.40 -30.42
C GLY A 426 19.43 -8.17 -29.25
N HIS A 427 19.56 -7.65 -28.03
CA HIS A 427 18.93 -8.26 -26.84
C HIS A 427 17.40 -8.17 -26.86
N TYR A 428 16.83 -7.01 -27.21
CA TYR A 428 15.37 -6.87 -27.30
C TYR A 428 14.77 -7.75 -28.41
N ALA A 429 15.41 -7.82 -29.58
CA ALA A 429 14.97 -8.68 -30.68
C ALA A 429 14.97 -10.16 -30.28
N ALA A 430 16.02 -10.63 -29.60
CA ALA A 430 16.09 -12.00 -29.09
C ALA A 430 14.96 -12.36 -28.11
N VAL A 431 14.47 -11.40 -27.33
CA VAL A 431 13.30 -11.61 -26.45
C VAL A 431 11.99 -11.55 -27.24
N ARG A 432 11.83 -10.58 -28.13
CA ARG A 432 10.64 -10.45 -29.00
C ARG A 432 10.41 -11.71 -29.84
N ASP A 433 11.49 -12.29 -30.36
CA ASP A 433 11.42 -13.36 -31.37
C ASP A 433 11.35 -14.78 -30.77
N ASP A 434 11.43 -14.92 -29.44
CA ASP A 434 11.35 -16.25 -28.80
C ASP A 434 9.88 -16.68 -28.61
N PRO A 435 9.36 -17.65 -29.39
CA PRO A 435 7.96 -18.06 -29.33
C PRO A 435 7.59 -18.75 -28.01
N ARG A 436 8.58 -19.18 -27.21
CA ARG A 436 8.37 -19.84 -25.91
C ARG A 436 7.97 -18.85 -24.82
N LEU A 437 8.18 -17.55 -25.04
CA LEU A 437 7.88 -16.51 -24.06
C LEU A 437 6.42 -16.06 -24.09
N PRO A 438 5.85 -15.62 -22.96
CA PRO A 438 4.53 -15.01 -22.92
C PRO A 438 4.40 -13.80 -23.86
N ALA A 439 3.22 -13.60 -24.43
CA ALA A 439 2.98 -12.52 -25.39
C ALA A 439 3.26 -11.12 -24.82
N TYR A 440 2.96 -10.88 -23.53
CA TYR A 440 3.25 -9.60 -22.88
C TYR A 440 4.77 -9.33 -22.80
N VAL A 441 5.60 -10.34 -22.55
CA VAL A 441 7.07 -10.21 -22.51
C VAL A 441 7.60 -9.82 -23.88
N ARG A 442 7.13 -10.51 -24.93
CA ARG A 442 7.53 -10.22 -26.31
C ARG A 442 7.08 -8.83 -26.76
N ALA A 443 5.86 -8.42 -26.40
CA ALA A 443 5.32 -7.10 -26.71
C ALA A 443 6.10 -5.98 -26.01
N ILE A 444 6.45 -6.15 -24.73
CA ILE A 444 7.28 -5.19 -23.99
C ILE A 444 8.68 -5.12 -24.61
N ALA A 445 9.29 -6.24 -24.97
CA ALA A 445 10.58 -6.23 -25.66
C ALA A 445 10.51 -5.56 -27.04
N ALA A 446 9.41 -5.73 -27.78
CA ALA A 446 9.18 -5.06 -29.06
C ALA A 446 9.06 -3.53 -28.91
N LEU A 447 8.37 -3.06 -27.87
CA LEU A 447 8.33 -1.64 -27.51
C LEU A 447 9.74 -1.12 -27.16
N GLY A 448 10.50 -1.87 -26.36
CA GLY A 448 11.89 -1.52 -26.03
C GLY A 448 12.79 -1.42 -27.27
N LEU A 449 12.66 -2.37 -28.20
CA LEU A 449 13.33 -2.35 -29.50
C LEU A 449 12.98 -1.09 -30.30
N ALA A 450 11.68 -0.78 -30.45
CA ALA A 450 11.23 0.39 -31.18
C ALA A 450 11.73 1.71 -30.55
N GLN A 451 11.76 1.77 -29.21
CA GLN A 451 12.31 2.91 -28.48
C GLN A 451 13.80 3.13 -28.74
N THR A 452 14.61 2.09 -29.00
CA THR A 452 16.02 2.28 -29.39
C THR A 452 16.17 2.99 -30.74
N TRP A 453 15.26 2.78 -31.69
CA TRP A 453 15.26 3.53 -32.96
C TRP A 453 14.84 4.97 -32.74
N ARG A 454 13.87 5.19 -31.85
CA ARG A 454 13.40 6.53 -31.50
C ARG A 454 14.50 7.35 -30.81
N GLN A 455 15.26 6.73 -29.90
CA GLN A 455 16.40 7.36 -29.22
C GLN A 455 17.57 7.67 -30.17
N ASP A 456 17.72 6.88 -31.24
CA ASP A 456 18.70 7.10 -32.31
C ASP A 456 18.23 8.15 -33.34
N GLU A 457 17.11 8.83 -33.07
CA GLU A 457 16.45 9.81 -33.96
C GLU A 457 16.06 9.25 -35.34
N ARG A 458 16.05 7.92 -35.49
CA ARG A 458 15.69 7.18 -36.70
C ARG A 458 14.18 6.96 -36.76
N LEU A 459 13.45 8.07 -36.98
CA LEU A 459 11.99 8.12 -36.82
C LEU A 459 11.22 7.15 -37.73
N GLU A 460 11.67 6.93 -38.96
CA GLU A 460 11.03 5.99 -39.89
C GLU A 460 11.15 4.54 -39.41
N GLN A 461 12.34 4.15 -38.96
CA GLN A 461 12.58 2.83 -38.40
C GLN A 461 11.85 2.65 -37.07
N ALA A 462 11.78 3.70 -36.25
CA ALA A 462 11.01 3.69 -35.01
C ALA A 462 9.52 3.49 -35.27
N GLU A 463 8.95 4.23 -36.22
CA GLU A 463 7.56 4.10 -36.65
C GLU A 463 7.24 2.67 -37.12
N ALA A 464 8.09 2.10 -38.00
CA ALA A 464 7.93 0.72 -38.46
C ALA A 464 8.02 -0.28 -37.30
N ALA A 465 9.03 -0.16 -36.43
CA ALA A 465 9.21 -1.04 -35.28
C ALA A 465 8.05 -0.96 -34.27
N PHE A 466 7.46 0.23 -34.08
CA PHE A 466 6.25 0.37 -33.25
C PHE A 466 5.03 -0.28 -33.91
N ARG A 467 4.87 -0.20 -35.25
CA ARG A 467 3.82 -0.95 -35.94
C ARG A 467 4.00 -2.46 -35.81
N ASP A 468 5.24 -2.95 -35.90
CA ASP A 468 5.56 -4.36 -35.66
C ASP A 468 5.23 -4.79 -34.23
N ALA A 469 5.54 -3.94 -33.23
CA ALA A 469 5.18 -4.17 -31.84
C ALA A 469 3.65 -4.26 -31.63
N ALA A 470 2.87 -3.45 -32.36
CA ALA A 470 1.41 -3.54 -32.36
C ALA A 470 0.87 -4.84 -33.01
N GLY A 471 1.69 -5.53 -33.81
CA GLY A 471 1.38 -6.79 -34.47
C GLY A 471 1.70 -8.04 -33.66
N VAL A 472 2.21 -7.93 -32.42
CA VAL A 472 2.55 -9.09 -31.59
C VAL A 472 1.28 -9.88 -31.22
N THR A 473 1.20 -11.12 -31.70
CA THR A 473 0.05 -12.00 -31.49
C THR A 473 -0.23 -12.23 -30.00
N ASN A 474 -1.50 -12.06 -29.60
CA ASN A 474 -2.01 -12.20 -28.22
C ASN A 474 -1.40 -11.21 -27.21
N ALA A 475 -0.79 -10.11 -27.67
CA ALA A 475 -0.35 -9.06 -26.77
C ALA A 475 -1.56 -8.43 -26.03
N PRO A 476 -1.40 -8.05 -24.75
CA PRO A 476 -2.40 -7.26 -24.03
C PRO A 476 -2.84 -6.03 -24.84
N PRO A 477 -4.15 -5.71 -24.92
CA PRO A 477 -4.65 -4.63 -25.77
C PRO A 477 -4.00 -3.27 -25.54
N HIS A 478 -3.68 -2.91 -24.29
CA HIS A 478 -3.07 -1.62 -23.98
C HIS A 478 -1.63 -1.47 -24.48
N LEU A 479 -0.88 -2.58 -24.63
CA LEU A 479 0.44 -2.56 -25.25
C LEU A 479 0.34 -2.33 -26.77
N ILE A 480 -0.69 -2.88 -27.39
CA ILE A 480 -0.98 -2.67 -28.82
C ILE A 480 -1.36 -1.20 -29.06
N ASP A 481 -2.24 -0.65 -28.21
CA ASP A 481 -2.67 0.75 -28.29
C ASP A 481 -1.50 1.72 -28.03
N GLU A 482 -0.63 1.39 -27.07
CA GLU A 482 0.62 2.14 -26.83
C GLU A 482 1.53 2.13 -28.05
N ALA A 483 1.75 0.97 -28.65
CA ALA A 483 2.58 0.82 -29.84
C ALA A 483 2.04 1.64 -31.02
N ARG A 484 0.72 1.61 -31.26
CA ARG A 484 0.06 2.42 -32.30
C ARG A 484 0.24 3.92 -32.04
N ALA A 485 -0.02 4.37 -30.82
CA ALA A 485 0.14 5.78 -30.45
C ALA A 485 1.61 6.25 -30.62
N CYS A 486 2.58 5.41 -30.27
CA CYS A 486 4.00 5.72 -30.48
C CYS A 486 4.38 5.76 -31.97
N ALA A 487 3.82 4.87 -32.80
CA ALA A 487 4.02 4.92 -34.26
C ALA A 487 3.46 6.22 -34.87
N GLU A 488 2.26 6.62 -34.47
CA GLU A 488 1.64 7.89 -34.87
C GLU A 488 2.47 9.10 -34.43
N ALA A 489 3.00 9.07 -33.20
CA ALA A 489 3.90 10.12 -32.71
C ALA A 489 5.20 10.22 -33.53
N CYS A 490 5.74 9.09 -34.01
CA CYS A 490 6.87 9.09 -34.95
C CYS A 490 6.48 9.70 -36.30
N ALA A 491 5.34 9.31 -36.87
CA ALA A 491 4.84 9.86 -38.12
C ALA A 491 4.59 11.38 -38.02
N ASN A 492 4.05 11.87 -36.90
CA ASN A 492 3.83 13.28 -36.66
C ASN A 492 5.14 14.08 -36.60
N LEU A 493 6.14 13.60 -35.85
CA LEU A 493 7.43 14.25 -35.79
C LEU A 493 8.12 14.30 -37.17
N ARG A 494 8.03 13.23 -37.97
CA ARG A 494 8.55 13.21 -39.36
C ARG A 494 7.88 14.28 -40.23
N ALA A 495 6.60 14.53 -39.99
CA ALA A 495 5.81 15.55 -40.69
C ALA A 495 5.98 16.97 -40.12
N GLY A 496 6.90 17.19 -39.15
CA GLY A 496 7.11 18.50 -38.52
C GLY A 496 5.97 18.93 -37.58
N ARG A 497 5.12 17.99 -37.14
CA ARG A 497 4.02 18.23 -36.19
C ARG A 497 4.42 17.79 -34.78
N PRO A 498 3.79 18.33 -33.72
CA PRO A 498 3.96 17.82 -32.36
C PRO A 498 3.70 16.31 -32.27
N ALA A 499 4.47 15.61 -31.42
CA ALA A 499 4.34 14.15 -31.25
C ALA A 499 2.92 13.73 -30.82
N ARG A 500 2.27 14.56 -30.00
CA ARG A 500 0.89 14.42 -29.55
C ARG A 500 0.14 15.72 -29.82
N ASP A 501 -1.16 15.62 -30.08
CA ASP A 501 -2.08 16.74 -30.11
C ASP A 501 -2.95 16.71 -28.85
N PRO A 502 -2.73 17.63 -27.88
CA PRO A 502 -3.54 17.69 -26.65
C PRO A 502 -5.05 17.86 -26.91
N GLU A 503 -5.45 18.44 -28.03
CA GLU A 503 -6.86 18.60 -28.38
C GLU A 503 -7.52 17.27 -28.79
N ALA A 504 -6.74 16.26 -29.19
CA ALA A 504 -7.29 14.95 -29.58
C ALA A 504 -7.95 14.20 -28.41
N GLY A 505 -7.50 14.44 -27.18
CA GLY A 505 -8.06 13.89 -25.95
C GLY A 505 -9.25 14.68 -25.39
N ARG A 506 -9.40 15.95 -25.77
CA ARG A 506 -10.38 16.88 -25.22
C ARG A 506 -11.68 16.82 -26.01
N ARG A 507 -12.82 16.74 -25.33
CA ARG A 507 -14.14 16.85 -25.97
C ARG A 507 -14.61 18.30 -25.98
N ARG A 508 -15.25 18.70 -27.07
CA ARG A 508 -16.00 19.95 -27.17
C ARG A 508 -17.47 19.59 -27.31
N LEU A 509 -18.34 20.33 -26.60
CA LEU A 509 -19.77 20.17 -26.77
C LEU A 509 -20.17 20.55 -28.20
N PRO A 510 -21.15 19.84 -28.81
CA PRO A 510 -21.65 20.22 -30.12
C PRO A 510 -22.32 21.60 -30.07
N ALA A 511 -22.20 22.37 -31.15
CA ALA A 511 -22.93 23.62 -31.29
C ALA A 511 -24.44 23.39 -31.20
N LEU A 512 -25.13 24.19 -30.39
CA LEU A 512 -26.59 24.16 -30.30
C LEU A 512 -27.20 24.71 -31.60
N PRO A 513 -28.34 24.15 -32.07
CA PRO A 513 -29.03 24.70 -33.23
C PRO A 513 -29.52 26.12 -32.94
N THR A 514 -29.71 26.92 -34.00
CA THR A 514 -30.38 28.21 -33.86
C THR A 514 -31.82 27.96 -33.42
N PRO A 515 -32.27 28.55 -32.30
CA PRO A 515 -33.60 28.28 -31.77
C PRO A 515 -34.69 28.80 -32.71
N ALA A 516 -35.72 27.99 -32.94
CA ALA A 516 -36.90 28.41 -33.69
C ALA A 516 -37.72 29.45 -32.90
N LEU A 517 -37.74 29.27 -31.59
CA LEU A 517 -38.42 30.14 -30.63
C LEU A 517 -37.49 30.43 -29.45
N ALA A 518 -37.55 31.66 -28.96
CA ALA A 518 -36.82 32.09 -27.79
C ALA A 518 -37.79 32.71 -26.76
N PHE A 519 -37.69 32.25 -25.51
CA PHE A 519 -38.36 32.88 -24.38
C PHE A 519 -37.33 33.47 -23.42
N TYR A 520 -37.70 34.54 -22.73
CA TYR A 520 -36.85 35.20 -21.75
C TYR A 520 -37.50 35.14 -20.37
N VAL A 521 -36.68 34.86 -19.35
CA VAL A 521 -37.08 34.81 -17.94
C VAL A 521 -36.22 35.78 -17.15
N SER A 522 -36.80 36.62 -16.30
CA SER A 522 -36.09 37.64 -15.52
C SER A 522 -36.66 37.74 -14.10
N PRO A 523 -35.85 38.04 -13.06
CA PRO A 523 -36.38 38.30 -11.72
C PRO A 523 -37.31 39.53 -11.65
N LYS A 524 -37.25 40.39 -12.68
CA LYS A 524 -38.11 41.57 -12.85
C LYS A 524 -39.24 41.34 -13.88
N GLY A 525 -39.36 40.11 -14.39
CA GLY A 525 -40.37 39.74 -15.38
C GLY A 525 -41.77 39.57 -14.79
N HIS A 526 -42.72 39.17 -15.64
CA HIS A 526 -44.11 38.98 -15.27
C HIS A 526 -44.72 37.78 -16.03
N ASP A 527 -45.34 36.83 -15.34
CA ASP A 527 -45.81 35.57 -15.96
C ASP A 527 -47.05 35.72 -16.85
N LEU A 528 -47.75 36.85 -16.76
CA LEU A 528 -48.78 37.25 -17.74
C LEU A 528 -48.20 37.90 -19.00
N GLY A 529 -46.89 38.16 -19.06
CA GLY A 529 -46.22 38.73 -20.23
C GLY A 529 -46.13 37.75 -21.40
N ALA A 530 -45.54 38.20 -22.52
CA ALA A 530 -45.36 37.39 -23.72
C ALA A 530 -44.13 36.46 -23.67
N GLY A 531 -43.22 36.63 -22.70
CA GLY A 531 -41.94 35.93 -22.67
C GLY A 531 -40.93 36.47 -23.68
N SER A 532 -41.16 37.67 -24.24
CA SER A 532 -40.21 38.35 -25.12
C SER A 532 -39.05 38.97 -24.34
N PHE A 533 -38.06 39.51 -25.04
CA PHE A 533 -36.94 40.19 -24.40
C PHE A 533 -37.40 41.41 -23.56
N GLU A 534 -38.40 42.14 -24.05
CA GLU A 534 -38.99 43.32 -23.42
C GLU A 534 -40.01 42.98 -22.33
N GLN A 535 -40.74 41.88 -22.50
CA GLN A 535 -41.73 41.37 -21.55
C GLN A 535 -41.39 39.95 -21.11
N PRO A 536 -40.27 39.74 -20.39
CA PRO A 536 -39.84 38.42 -19.97
C PRO A 536 -40.82 37.83 -18.95
N PHE A 537 -40.92 36.50 -18.93
CA PHE A 537 -41.59 35.79 -17.84
C PHE A 537 -40.85 35.99 -16.51
N ALA A 538 -41.55 35.80 -15.40
CA ALA A 538 -40.94 35.82 -14.07
C ALA A 538 -40.36 34.46 -13.69
N THR A 539 -40.98 33.36 -14.15
CA THR A 539 -40.68 31.99 -13.69
C THR A 539 -40.28 31.03 -14.81
N LEU A 540 -39.55 29.97 -14.44
CA LEU A 540 -39.22 28.86 -15.34
C LEU A 540 -40.46 28.02 -15.68
N GLU A 541 -41.36 27.85 -14.72
CA GLU A 541 -42.62 27.12 -14.87
C GLU A 541 -43.46 27.74 -15.98
N ARG A 542 -43.58 29.07 -16.01
CA ARG A 542 -44.31 29.75 -17.07
C ARG A 542 -43.66 29.55 -18.44
N ALA A 543 -42.33 29.58 -18.52
CA ALA A 543 -41.59 29.33 -19.75
C ALA A 543 -41.77 27.88 -20.25
N ARG A 544 -41.72 26.89 -19.35
CA ARG A 544 -42.03 25.49 -19.66
C ARG A 544 -43.45 25.34 -20.21
N ASP A 545 -44.42 25.97 -19.56
CA ASP A 545 -45.83 25.89 -19.99
C ASP A 545 -46.03 26.59 -21.34
N ALA A 546 -45.28 27.66 -21.62
CA ALA A 546 -45.23 28.28 -22.94
C ALA A 546 -44.63 27.33 -24.00
N ILE A 547 -43.54 26.61 -23.70
CA ILE A 547 -42.96 25.59 -24.59
C ILE A 547 -43.97 24.49 -24.90
N ARG A 548 -44.69 23.99 -23.88
CA ARG A 548 -45.74 22.97 -24.06
C ARG A 548 -46.81 23.43 -25.05
N ALA A 549 -47.20 24.70 -24.99
CA ALA A 549 -48.18 25.28 -25.91
C ALA A 549 -47.67 25.43 -27.37
N GLN A 550 -46.36 25.36 -27.61
CA GLN A 550 -45.78 25.43 -28.96
C GLN A 550 -45.72 24.08 -29.67
N ARG A 551 -46.10 23.00 -28.99
CA ARG A 551 -46.05 21.65 -29.58
C ARG A 551 -47.22 21.43 -30.52
N THR A 552 -46.92 21.05 -31.76
CA THR A 552 -47.92 20.54 -32.72
C THR A 552 -47.73 19.04 -32.86
N ASN A 553 -48.80 18.26 -32.65
CA ASN A 553 -48.73 16.79 -32.63
C ASN A 553 -47.64 16.22 -31.70
N GLY A 554 -47.37 16.91 -30.58
CA GLY A 554 -46.37 16.52 -29.59
C GLY A 554 -44.92 16.94 -29.90
N VAL A 555 -44.66 17.53 -31.07
CA VAL A 555 -43.31 17.86 -31.55
C VAL A 555 -43.07 19.37 -31.51
N LEU A 556 -41.82 19.77 -31.23
CA LEU A 556 -41.37 21.17 -31.28
C LEU A 556 -40.98 21.59 -32.70
N PRO A 557 -41.00 22.90 -33.03
CA PRO A 557 -40.49 23.39 -34.30
C PRO A 557 -39.00 23.03 -34.52
N SER A 558 -38.61 22.86 -35.78
CA SER A 558 -37.20 22.61 -36.16
C SER A 558 -36.29 23.73 -35.66
N GLY A 559 -35.20 23.39 -34.96
CA GLY A 559 -34.37 24.33 -34.21
C GLY A 559 -34.69 24.38 -32.71
N GLY A 560 -35.84 23.85 -32.29
CA GLY A 560 -36.21 23.72 -30.89
C GLY A 560 -36.55 25.04 -30.21
N VAL A 561 -36.49 25.06 -28.88
CA VAL A 561 -36.81 26.25 -28.08
C VAL A 561 -35.69 26.53 -27.09
N THR A 562 -35.27 27.79 -27.03
CA THR A 562 -34.32 28.27 -26.00
C THR A 562 -35.00 29.22 -25.03
N VAL A 563 -34.83 28.97 -23.74
CA VAL A 563 -35.19 29.85 -22.64
C VAL A 563 -33.92 30.55 -22.18
N TYR A 564 -33.87 31.86 -22.36
CA TYR A 564 -32.78 32.73 -21.91
C TYR A 564 -33.11 33.32 -20.54
N LEU A 565 -32.29 32.99 -19.55
CA LEU A 565 -32.41 33.51 -18.20
C LEU A 565 -31.52 34.75 -18.03
N ARG A 566 -32.13 35.84 -17.60
CA ARG A 566 -31.46 37.10 -17.31
C ARG A 566 -30.73 37.03 -15.96
N GLY A 567 -29.75 37.90 -15.79
CA GLY A 567 -28.96 38.01 -14.57
C GLY A 567 -29.78 38.47 -13.38
N GLY A 568 -29.46 37.91 -12.22
CA GLY A 568 -30.06 38.27 -10.94
C GLY A 568 -30.46 37.05 -10.12
N THR A 569 -30.99 37.32 -8.93
CA THR A 569 -31.39 36.29 -7.97
C THR A 569 -32.85 35.89 -8.19
N TYR A 570 -33.08 34.59 -8.33
CA TYR A 570 -34.37 33.93 -8.43
C TYR A 570 -34.64 33.17 -7.13
N PRO A 571 -35.49 33.71 -6.23
CA PRO A 571 -35.87 33.00 -5.01
C PRO A 571 -36.64 31.72 -5.37
N VAL A 572 -36.18 30.58 -4.87
CA VAL A 572 -36.80 29.29 -5.21
C VAL A 572 -38.01 29.05 -4.32
N THR A 573 -39.21 29.05 -4.90
CA THR A 573 -40.46 28.74 -4.17
C THR A 573 -41.01 27.38 -4.51
N ASN A 574 -40.59 26.79 -5.64
CA ASN A 574 -41.02 25.49 -6.15
C ASN A 574 -39.85 24.77 -6.84
N THR A 575 -39.92 23.44 -6.92
CA THR A 575 -38.99 22.64 -7.72
C THR A 575 -39.38 22.73 -9.17
N PHE A 576 -38.44 23.11 -10.04
CA PHE A 576 -38.69 23.16 -11.46
C PHE A 576 -38.78 21.73 -12.01
N THR A 577 -40.01 21.29 -12.28
CA THR A 577 -40.31 19.90 -12.63
C THR A 577 -40.53 19.75 -14.13
N LEU A 578 -39.84 18.77 -14.72
CA LEU A 578 -39.92 18.40 -16.12
C LEU A 578 -40.21 16.90 -16.24
N THR A 579 -41.04 16.55 -17.21
CA THR A 579 -41.46 15.16 -17.47
C THR A 579 -41.27 14.85 -18.96
N ALA A 580 -41.56 13.61 -19.39
CA ALA A 580 -41.44 13.22 -20.79
C ALA A 580 -42.08 14.20 -21.81
N ILE A 581 -43.17 14.90 -21.46
CA ILE A 581 -43.81 15.92 -22.32
C ILE A 581 -42.91 17.13 -22.61
N ASP A 582 -41.90 17.36 -21.79
CA ASP A 582 -40.98 18.50 -21.90
C ASP A 582 -39.76 18.18 -22.78
N SER A 583 -39.70 16.98 -23.35
CA SER A 583 -38.57 16.52 -24.18
C SER A 583 -38.43 17.28 -25.49
N GLY A 584 -37.20 17.59 -25.88
CA GLY A 584 -36.89 17.98 -27.25
C GLY A 584 -36.95 16.79 -28.22
N SER A 585 -36.34 16.98 -29.38
CA SER A 585 -35.98 15.92 -30.31
C SER A 585 -34.64 16.22 -30.97
N SER A 586 -34.06 15.25 -31.68
CA SER A 586 -32.88 15.49 -32.51
C SER A 586 -33.08 16.70 -33.42
N GLY A 587 -32.16 17.67 -33.38
CA GLY A 587 -32.24 18.93 -34.13
C GLY A 587 -33.23 19.98 -33.57
N ALA A 588 -34.03 19.64 -32.56
CA ALA A 588 -34.97 20.55 -31.90
C ALA A 588 -34.94 20.37 -30.36
N PRO A 589 -33.81 20.71 -29.70
CA PRO A 589 -33.67 20.56 -28.25
C PRO A 589 -34.48 21.60 -27.48
N VAL A 590 -34.69 21.34 -26.19
CA VAL A 590 -35.12 22.35 -25.22
C VAL A 590 -33.90 22.82 -24.44
N VAL A 591 -33.61 24.11 -24.49
CA VAL A 591 -32.40 24.69 -23.87
C VAL A 591 -32.81 25.70 -22.82
N TYR A 592 -32.38 25.53 -21.58
CA TYR A 592 -32.46 26.54 -20.52
C TYR A 592 -31.05 27.08 -20.27
N ARG A 593 -30.82 28.36 -20.61
CA ARG A 593 -29.47 28.93 -20.54
C ARG A 593 -29.42 30.36 -20.04
N ALA A 594 -28.30 30.73 -19.44
CA ALA A 594 -27.97 32.14 -19.20
C ALA A 594 -27.97 32.96 -20.50
N TRP A 595 -28.43 34.20 -20.39
CA TRP A 595 -28.35 35.19 -21.47
C TRP A 595 -26.94 35.80 -21.51
N ARG A 596 -26.17 35.47 -22.55
CA ARG A 596 -24.77 35.92 -22.70
C ARG A 596 -23.97 35.58 -21.43
N ASP A 597 -23.27 36.56 -20.87
CA ASP A 597 -22.45 36.45 -19.66
C ASP A 597 -23.22 36.86 -18.38
N GLU A 598 -24.55 37.05 -18.48
CA GLU A 598 -25.38 37.33 -17.30
C GLU A 598 -25.46 36.10 -16.38
N ARG A 599 -25.61 36.32 -15.07
CA ARG A 599 -25.58 35.27 -14.04
C ARG A 599 -26.93 35.06 -13.38
N PRO A 600 -27.74 34.09 -13.82
CA PRO A 600 -28.97 33.69 -13.12
C PRO A 600 -28.63 32.83 -11.90
N VAL A 601 -29.03 33.30 -10.71
CA VAL A 601 -28.75 32.62 -9.43
C VAL A 601 -30.06 32.17 -8.78
N PHE A 602 -30.29 30.87 -8.73
CA PHE A 602 -31.39 30.26 -7.99
C PHE A 602 -31.03 30.13 -6.52
N ASP A 603 -31.70 30.92 -5.67
CA ASP A 603 -31.43 31.02 -4.24
C ASP A 603 -32.48 30.23 -3.44
N GLY A 604 -32.04 29.10 -2.88
CA GLY A 604 -32.82 28.23 -2.02
C GLY A 604 -32.79 28.61 -0.54
N GLY A 605 -32.12 29.71 -0.17
CA GLY A 605 -31.91 30.13 1.21
C GLY A 605 -32.97 31.09 1.76
N ILE A 606 -32.75 31.51 3.00
CA ILE A 606 -33.39 32.67 3.62
C ILE A 606 -32.32 33.55 4.26
N ARG A 607 -32.35 34.86 3.98
CA ARG A 607 -31.48 35.83 4.66
C ARG A 607 -31.96 36.05 6.09
N VAL A 608 -31.13 35.70 7.06
CA VAL A 608 -31.40 35.91 8.49
C VAL A 608 -31.14 37.38 8.83
N ARG A 609 -32.17 38.05 9.36
CA ARG A 609 -32.14 39.48 9.70
C ARG A 609 -32.51 39.69 11.17
N ARG A 610 -32.44 40.96 11.61
CA ARG A 610 -32.88 41.43 12.92
C ARG A 610 -32.21 40.68 14.09
N LEU A 611 -30.92 40.39 13.94
CA LEU A 611 -30.09 39.80 14.99
C LEU A 611 -30.02 40.74 16.19
N ARG A 612 -30.32 40.20 17.38
CA ARG A 612 -30.30 40.94 18.65
C ARG A 612 -29.36 40.28 19.63
N ALA A 613 -28.78 41.04 20.55
CA ALA A 613 -28.06 40.45 21.67
C ALA A 613 -29.01 39.59 22.52
N VAL A 614 -28.53 38.42 22.94
CA VAL A 614 -29.28 37.56 23.87
C VAL A 614 -29.38 38.25 25.23
N ARG A 615 -30.60 38.44 25.74
CA ARG A 615 -30.88 39.07 27.04
C ARG A 615 -31.68 38.18 27.99
N ASP A 616 -32.25 37.09 27.49
CA ASP A 616 -33.01 36.14 28.30
C ASP A 616 -32.08 35.46 29.30
N LYS A 617 -32.42 35.53 30.59
CA LYS A 617 -31.58 35.02 31.68
C LYS A 617 -31.46 33.49 31.65
N ALA A 618 -32.51 32.77 31.25
CA ALA A 618 -32.48 31.32 31.16
C ALA A 618 -31.59 30.85 30.01
N VAL A 619 -31.64 31.55 28.87
CA VAL A 619 -30.74 31.30 27.73
C VAL A 619 -29.29 31.63 28.10
N LEU A 620 -29.03 32.80 28.72
CA LEU A 620 -27.69 33.20 29.13
C LEU A 620 -27.06 32.25 30.16
N ALA A 621 -27.87 31.63 31.02
CA ALA A 621 -27.41 30.65 31.99
C ALA A 621 -26.89 29.36 31.33
N ARG A 622 -27.46 28.98 30.18
CA ARG A 622 -27.03 27.81 29.39
C ARG A 622 -25.79 28.10 28.53
N LEU A 623 -25.58 29.37 28.15
CA LEU A 623 -24.41 29.76 27.37
C LEU A 623 -23.12 29.77 28.23
N PRO A 624 -21.98 29.32 27.66
CA PRO A 624 -20.65 29.48 28.24
C PRO A 624 -20.35 30.95 28.55
N ALA A 625 -19.55 31.20 29.60
CA ALA A 625 -19.30 32.56 30.08
C ALA A 625 -18.66 33.45 29.00
N GLU A 626 -17.76 32.86 28.21
CA GLU A 626 -17.03 33.45 27.09
C GLU A 626 -17.94 33.89 25.93
N ALA A 627 -19.12 33.28 25.79
CA ALA A 627 -20.09 33.54 24.72
C ALA A 627 -21.12 34.63 25.10
N ARG A 628 -21.32 34.86 26.40
CA ARG A 628 -22.31 35.84 26.89
C ARG A 628 -21.99 37.24 26.36
N GLY A 629 -23.00 37.91 25.83
CA GLY A 629 -22.88 39.23 25.18
C GLY A 629 -22.40 39.20 23.72
N LYS A 630 -21.86 38.08 23.23
CA LYS A 630 -21.37 37.93 21.85
C LYS A 630 -22.37 37.19 20.96
N VAL A 631 -23.09 36.21 21.52
CA VAL A 631 -24.16 35.51 20.81
C VAL A 631 -25.28 36.46 20.42
N ARG A 632 -25.82 36.25 19.22
CA ARG A 632 -26.97 36.94 18.65
C ARG A 632 -28.10 35.95 18.45
N VAL A 633 -29.33 36.44 18.59
CA VAL A 633 -30.55 35.67 18.37
C VAL A 633 -31.41 36.32 17.29
N ALA A 634 -32.01 35.50 16.44
CA ALA A 634 -33.01 35.88 15.46
C ALA A 634 -34.25 34.99 15.60
N ASP A 635 -35.44 35.59 15.51
CA ASP A 635 -36.71 34.86 15.44
C ASP A 635 -36.96 34.45 13.99
N LEU A 636 -36.88 33.15 13.72
CA LEU A 636 -37.07 32.60 12.37
C LEU A 636 -38.56 32.45 12.01
N LYS A 637 -39.45 32.26 12.99
CA LYS A 637 -40.90 32.19 12.75
C LYS A 637 -41.41 33.54 12.27
N ALA A 638 -41.02 34.62 12.95
CA ALA A 638 -41.33 35.99 12.54
C ALA A 638 -40.71 36.38 11.18
N GLN A 639 -39.72 35.62 10.71
CA GLN A 639 -39.09 35.81 9.39
C GLN A 639 -39.64 34.87 8.31
N GLY A 640 -40.63 34.02 8.63
CA GLY A 640 -41.27 33.14 7.66
C GLY A 640 -40.46 31.91 7.29
N TYR A 641 -39.59 31.42 8.17
CA TYR A 641 -38.93 30.13 7.94
C TYR A 641 -39.94 28.97 8.06
N PRO A 642 -39.99 28.04 7.09
CA PRO A 642 -41.15 27.16 6.92
C PRO A 642 -41.12 25.88 7.77
N SER A 643 -39.97 25.46 8.30
CA SER A 643 -39.83 24.14 8.93
C SER A 643 -38.91 24.14 10.14
N PHE A 644 -39.35 23.53 11.24
CA PHE A 644 -38.58 23.36 12.48
C PHE A 644 -38.46 21.89 12.87
N THR A 645 -38.51 20.97 11.90
CA THR A 645 -38.42 19.54 12.22
C THR A 645 -37.04 19.19 12.82
N PRO A 646 -36.96 18.21 13.74
CA PRO A 646 -35.68 17.72 14.25
C PRO A 646 -34.75 17.22 13.12
N GLN A 647 -33.43 17.36 13.33
CA GLN A 647 -32.47 16.77 12.41
C GLN A 647 -32.58 15.24 12.50
N GLN A 648 -32.73 14.60 11.35
CA GLN A 648 -32.66 13.15 11.26
C GLN A 648 -31.22 12.70 11.09
N SER A 649 -30.98 11.42 11.33
CA SER A 649 -29.72 10.73 11.03
C SER A 649 -29.29 10.91 9.58
N PHE A 650 -27.99 10.85 9.35
CA PHE A 650 -27.38 10.88 8.02
C PHE A 650 -26.00 10.22 8.07
N GLY A 651 -25.47 9.83 6.91
CA GLY A 651 -24.17 9.16 6.82
C GLY A 651 -24.27 7.71 6.36
N TYR A 652 -23.18 6.97 6.56
CA TYR A 652 -23.06 5.59 6.11
C TYR A 652 -24.10 4.67 6.74
N GLY A 653 -24.72 3.83 5.90
CA GLY A 653 -25.58 2.73 6.34
C GLY A 653 -26.85 3.16 7.09
N ILE A 654 -27.16 4.45 7.12
CA ILE A 654 -28.33 5.00 7.79
C ILE A 654 -28.92 6.13 6.96
N ASN A 655 -30.24 6.10 6.76
CA ASN A 655 -31.07 7.13 6.12
C ASN A 655 -30.26 8.37 5.66
N ASN A 656 -29.77 8.40 4.41
CA ASN A 656 -28.82 9.41 3.92
C ASN A 656 -29.49 10.79 3.71
N LYS A 657 -30.06 11.35 4.78
CA LYS A 657 -30.80 12.61 4.77
C LYS A 657 -29.83 13.79 4.75
N THR A 658 -30.32 14.93 4.25
CA THR A 658 -29.51 16.14 4.19
C THR A 658 -29.58 16.97 5.47
N MET A 659 -28.64 17.92 5.58
CA MET A 659 -28.53 18.82 6.71
C MET A 659 -28.99 20.24 6.36
N ARG A 660 -29.51 20.94 7.36
CA ARG A 660 -29.65 22.41 7.32
C ARG A 660 -28.34 23.05 7.70
N GLU A 661 -27.95 24.07 6.96
CA GLU A 661 -26.67 24.77 7.14
C GLU A 661 -26.92 26.27 7.20
N LEU A 662 -26.20 26.93 8.11
CA LEU A 662 -26.12 28.38 8.19
C LEU A 662 -24.81 28.84 7.54
N PHE A 663 -24.88 29.88 6.73
CA PHE A 663 -23.74 30.46 6.03
C PHE A 663 -23.55 31.91 6.46
N GLU A 664 -22.30 32.30 6.70
CA GLU A 664 -21.88 33.70 6.87
C GLU A 664 -21.02 34.10 5.68
N ASP A 665 -21.47 35.07 4.90
CA ASP A 665 -20.76 35.59 3.72
C ASP A 665 -20.37 34.48 2.73
N GLY A 666 -21.27 33.51 2.55
CA GLY A 666 -21.09 32.36 1.67
C GLY A 666 -20.23 31.22 2.24
N ARG A 667 -19.69 31.37 3.45
CA ARG A 667 -18.94 30.32 4.16
C ARG A 667 -19.86 29.61 5.16
N PRO A 668 -19.88 28.27 5.19
CA PRO A 668 -20.70 27.53 6.14
C PRO A 668 -20.16 27.70 7.56
N LEU A 669 -21.07 27.94 8.50
CA LEU A 669 -20.82 28.02 9.93
C LEU A 669 -20.94 26.64 10.59
N THR A 670 -20.21 26.46 11.68
CA THR A 670 -20.18 25.21 12.45
C THR A 670 -21.44 25.11 13.29
N VAL A 671 -22.20 24.02 13.15
CA VAL A 671 -23.24 23.71 14.16
C VAL A 671 -22.52 23.50 15.49
N ALA A 672 -22.93 24.23 16.52
CA ALA A 672 -22.30 24.23 17.84
C ALA A 672 -22.06 22.79 18.33
N ARG A 673 -20.80 22.49 18.67
CA ARG A 673 -20.32 21.12 18.87
C ARG A 673 -19.20 21.05 19.90
N TRP A 674 -19.04 19.86 20.47
CA TRP A 674 -17.91 19.50 21.30
C TRP A 674 -17.26 18.18 20.83
N PRO A 675 -15.91 18.12 20.76
CA PRO A 675 -14.99 19.26 20.88
C PRO A 675 -15.13 20.23 19.69
N ASN A 676 -14.67 21.46 19.88
CA ASN A 676 -14.72 22.52 18.85
C ASN A 676 -14.05 22.08 17.53
N GLY A 677 -12.92 21.36 17.63
CA GLY A 677 -12.16 20.77 16.52
C GLY A 677 -11.86 19.29 16.77
N GLY A 678 -11.68 18.50 15.70
CA GLY A 678 -11.36 17.07 15.79
C GLY A 678 -12.48 16.20 16.37
N THR A 679 -12.08 15.09 16.99
CA THR A 679 -12.93 14.08 17.62
C THR A 679 -12.36 13.70 18.99
N VAL A 680 -13.21 13.09 19.82
CA VAL A 680 -12.81 12.38 21.05
C VAL A 680 -13.14 10.89 20.90
N MET A 681 -12.62 10.04 21.79
CA MET A 681 -12.84 8.60 21.71
C MET A 681 -14.00 8.14 22.59
N THR A 682 -14.79 7.18 22.10
CA THR A 682 -15.80 6.46 22.88
C THR A 682 -15.13 5.73 24.05
N GLY A 683 -15.77 5.75 25.23
CA GLY A 683 -15.34 4.95 26.38
C GLY A 683 -15.90 3.52 26.35
N THR A 684 -16.04 2.92 27.53
CA THR A 684 -16.61 1.58 27.69
C THR A 684 -18.04 1.52 27.16
N VAL A 685 -18.33 0.52 26.32
CA VAL A 685 -19.69 0.17 25.86
C VAL A 685 -20.41 -0.59 26.98
N LEU A 686 -21.59 -0.10 27.37
CA LEU A 686 -22.26 -0.49 28.62
C LEU A 686 -23.49 -1.40 28.42
N ASP A 687 -23.94 -1.61 27.18
CA ASP A 687 -25.17 -2.36 26.91
C ASP A 687 -25.02 -3.48 25.85
N PRO A 688 -25.90 -4.51 25.89
CA PRO A 688 -25.88 -5.61 24.92
C PRO A 688 -26.27 -5.19 23.49
N THR A 689 -26.95 -4.05 23.32
CA THR A 689 -27.34 -3.55 21.99
C THR A 689 -26.28 -2.67 21.34
N SER A 690 -25.15 -2.43 22.03
CA SER A 690 -24.02 -1.63 21.58
C SER A 690 -24.41 -0.20 21.17
N ARG A 691 -25.24 0.45 21.99
CA ARG A 691 -25.74 1.82 21.79
C ARG A 691 -25.50 2.76 22.97
N VAL A 692 -25.16 2.23 24.13
CA VAL A 692 -24.85 3.02 25.33
C VAL A 692 -23.36 2.91 25.61
N PHE A 693 -22.69 4.04 25.73
CA PHE A 693 -21.28 4.06 26.10
C PHE A 693 -20.98 5.18 27.09
N SER A 694 -19.99 4.94 27.95
CA SER A 694 -19.45 5.94 28.86
C SER A 694 -18.62 6.97 28.08
N PHE A 695 -18.69 8.21 28.52
CA PHE A 695 -17.80 9.27 28.05
C PHE A 695 -17.59 10.26 29.19
N THR A 696 -16.37 10.75 29.34
CA THR A 696 -16.02 11.67 30.44
C THR A 696 -15.57 12.99 29.84
N SER A 697 -16.20 14.08 30.29
CA SER A 697 -15.83 15.45 29.93
C SER A 697 -16.34 16.39 31.00
N GLU A 698 -15.56 17.42 31.33
CA GLU A 698 -16.04 18.53 32.16
C GLU A 698 -17.22 19.28 31.52
N ARG A 699 -17.38 19.19 30.18
CA ARG A 699 -18.47 19.83 29.44
C ARG A 699 -19.83 19.20 29.73
N LEU A 700 -19.88 17.95 30.19
CA LEU A 700 -21.12 17.26 30.55
C LEU A 700 -21.98 18.05 31.54
N ALA A 701 -21.36 18.72 32.50
CA ALA A 701 -22.05 19.52 33.50
C ALA A 701 -22.85 20.68 32.89
N ARG A 702 -22.56 21.06 31.64
CA ARG A 702 -23.27 22.12 30.90
C ARG A 702 -24.56 21.60 30.26
N TRP A 703 -24.75 20.29 30.06
CA TRP A 703 -25.80 19.74 29.21
C TRP A 703 -27.10 19.23 29.88
N PRO A 704 -27.46 19.53 31.16
CA PRO A 704 -28.65 18.94 31.76
C PRO A 704 -29.97 19.39 31.11
N GLN A 705 -29.94 20.43 30.29
CA GLN A 705 -31.08 20.97 29.54
C GLN A 705 -30.88 20.89 28.02
N ALA A 706 -29.86 20.18 27.55
CA ALA A 706 -29.57 20.06 26.13
C ALA A 706 -30.71 19.30 25.41
N LYS A 707 -31.10 19.80 24.24
CA LYS A 707 -32.22 19.27 23.44
C LYS A 707 -31.75 18.94 22.03
N ASP A 708 -32.38 17.95 21.39
CA ASP A 708 -32.09 17.51 20.03
C ASP A 708 -30.61 17.17 19.78
N VAL A 709 -29.91 16.70 20.81
CA VAL A 709 -28.47 16.43 20.73
C VAL A 709 -28.21 15.36 19.66
N MET A 710 -27.24 15.63 18.80
CA MET A 710 -26.75 14.69 17.79
C MET A 710 -25.31 14.31 18.14
N ALA A 711 -24.89 13.12 17.70
CA ALA A 711 -23.49 12.76 17.70
C ALA A 711 -23.12 12.18 16.34
N ASN A 712 -21.93 12.51 15.85
CA ASN A 712 -21.37 11.96 14.61
C ASN A 712 -20.09 11.23 14.94
N GLY A 713 -19.96 9.99 14.48
CA GLY A 713 -18.83 9.16 14.86
C GLY A 713 -18.54 8.05 13.87
N TYR A 714 -17.30 7.60 13.89
CA TYR A 714 -16.90 6.33 13.31
C TYR A 714 -17.17 5.25 14.35
N TRP A 715 -18.40 4.77 14.41
CA TRP A 715 -18.86 4.04 15.59
C TRP A 715 -18.22 2.67 15.80
N TYR A 716 -17.83 1.99 14.72
CA TYR A 716 -17.32 0.62 14.77
C TYR A 716 -16.17 0.36 13.79
N HIS A 717 -16.29 0.91 12.59
CA HIS A 717 -15.27 0.87 11.55
C HIS A 717 -14.92 2.29 11.12
N LEU A 718 -13.63 2.56 10.93
CA LEU A 718 -13.11 3.89 10.57
C LEU A 718 -13.36 4.27 9.09
N TRP A 719 -14.04 3.42 8.34
CA TRP A 719 -14.59 3.71 7.02
C TRP A 719 -16.09 4.04 7.04
N ALA A 720 -16.79 3.82 8.16
CA ALA A 720 -18.24 4.00 8.30
C ALA A 720 -18.58 5.07 9.33
N VAL A 721 -18.73 6.32 8.87
CA VAL A 721 -19.18 7.44 9.71
C VAL A 721 -20.66 7.73 9.50
N CYS A 722 -21.37 7.96 10.60
CA CYS A 722 -22.72 8.51 10.52
C CYS A 722 -23.07 9.34 11.75
N ALA A 723 -24.05 10.21 11.59
CA ALA A 723 -24.62 11.03 12.63
C ALA A 723 -25.98 10.48 13.05
N VAL A 724 -26.20 10.40 14.36
CA VAL A 724 -27.43 9.87 14.96
C VAL A 724 -27.89 10.76 16.12
N PRO A 725 -29.21 10.83 16.41
CA PRO A 725 -29.71 11.46 17.62
C PRO A 725 -29.26 10.71 18.87
N VAL A 726 -28.95 11.45 19.95
CA VAL A 726 -28.49 10.88 21.21
C VAL A 726 -29.28 11.36 22.42
N GLY A 727 -29.38 10.51 23.44
CA GLY A 727 -29.72 10.91 24.81
C GLY A 727 -28.44 11.09 25.62
N VAL A 728 -28.43 12.10 26.49
CA VAL A 728 -27.30 12.40 27.40
C VAL A 728 -27.76 12.15 28.82
N ASP A 729 -27.04 11.30 29.56
CA ASP A 729 -27.17 11.20 31.01
C ASP A 729 -25.93 11.82 31.65
N THR A 730 -26.08 13.04 32.16
CA THR A 730 -24.99 13.81 32.76
C THR A 730 -24.56 13.27 34.12
N ALA A 731 -25.46 12.59 34.86
CA ALA A 731 -25.17 12.03 36.17
C ALA A 731 -24.41 10.69 36.03
N ALA A 732 -24.81 9.87 35.06
CA ALA A 732 -24.13 8.61 34.75
C ALA A 732 -22.89 8.79 33.85
N GLY A 733 -22.74 9.94 33.18
CA GLY A 733 -21.67 10.17 32.21
C GLY A 733 -21.78 9.28 30.97
N THR A 734 -22.99 9.14 30.41
CA THR A 734 -23.24 8.24 29.27
C THR A 734 -23.97 8.91 28.12
N LEU A 735 -23.66 8.47 26.90
CA LEU A 735 -24.45 8.75 25.69
C LEU A 735 -25.20 7.50 25.28
N THR A 736 -26.48 7.67 24.96
CA THR A 736 -27.34 6.63 24.39
C THR A 736 -27.69 6.99 22.95
N LEU A 737 -27.19 6.22 21.97
CA LEU A 737 -27.58 6.38 20.57
C LEU A 737 -29.02 5.90 20.38
N LYS A 738 -29.88 6.74 19.79
CA LYS A 738 -31.32 6.42 19.63
C LYS A 738 -31.59 5.38 18.54
N GLU A 739 -30.61 5.06 17.73
CA GLU A 739 -30.67 4.08 16.65
C GLU A 739 -29.32 3.39 16.47
N ARG A 740 -29.31 2.27 15.74
CA ARG A 740 -28.08 1.50 15.53
C ARG A 740 -27.25 2.13 14.41
N PRO A 741 -26.05 2.68 14.71
CA PRO A 741 -25.25 3.36 13.71
C PRO A 741 -24.66 2.40 12.66
N GLY A 742 -24.81 2.74 11.38
CA GLY A 742 -24.17 2.06 10.25
C GLY A 742 -24.44 0.55 10.12
N GLY A 743 -25.42 0.01 10.85
CA GLY A 743 -25.69 -1.43 10.93
C GLY A 743 -24.74 -2.24 11.84
N TYR A 744 -23.70 -1.63 12.42
CA TYR A 744 -22.68 -2.34 13.22
C TYR A 744 -22.92 -2.20 14.72
N GLY A 745 -23.23 -0.99 15.21
CA GLY A 745 -23.24 -0.65 16.63
C GLY A 745 -22.04 0.22 17.01
N VAL A 746 -21.73 0.32 18.30
CA VAL A 746 -20.59 1.09 18.84
C VAL A 746 -19.50 0.17 19.37
N ARG A 747 -18.25 0.56 19.16
CA ARG A 747 -17.04 -0.02 19.76
C ARG A 747 -16.35 1.01 20.65
N ALA A 748 -15.64 0.55 21.68
CA ALA A 748 -14.77 1.42 22.48
C ALA A 748 -13.59 1.95 21.65
N ASP A 749 -12.99 3.04 22.09
CA ASP A 749 -11.80 3.66 21.50
C ASP A 749 -12.00 4.09 20.03
N HIS A 750 -13.18 4.63 19.73
CA HIS A 750 -13.57 5.07 18.39
C HIS A 750 -13.92 6.56 18.34
N PRO A 751 -13.55 7.29 17.27
CA PRO A 751 -13.66 8.73 17.23
C PRO A 751 -15.09 9.22 16.98
N PHE A 752 -15.54 10.19 17.78
CA PHE A 752 -16.83 10.85 17.65
C PHE A 752 -16.78 12.31 18.12
N TYR A 753 -17.82 13.08 17.81
CA TYR A 753 -18.11 14.38 18.40
C TYR A 753 -19.61 14.55 18.61
N VAL A 754 -19.99 15.42 19.53
CA VAL A 754 -21.40 15.73 19.86
C VAL A 754 -21.71 17.13 19.32
N PHE A 755 -22.87 17.33 18.71
CA PHE A 755 -23.24 18.60 18.10
C PHE A 755 -24.73 18.91 18.23
N ASN A 756 -25.11 20.13 17.83
CA ASN A 756 -26.45 20.69 17.95
C ASN A 756 -26.83 21.01 19.40
N LEU A 757 -25.95 21.70 20.13
CA LEU A 757 -26.16 22.15 21.52
C LEU A 757 -26.01 23.67 21.63
N LEU A 758 -26.93 24.32 22.33
CA LEU A 758 -26.80 25.76 22.64
C LEU A 758 -25.62 26.01 23.60
N GLU A 759 -25.43 25.06 24.49
CA GLU A 759 -24.43 25.03 25.56
C GLU A 759 -22.99 24.99 25.05
N GLU A 760 -22.81 24.66 23.76
CA GLU A 760 -21.51 24.59 23.08
C GLU A 760 -21.39 25.66 21.98
N ILE A 761 -22.14 26.78 22.05
CA ILE A 761 -21.73 28.00 21.33
C ILE A 761 -20.68 28.68 22.19
N ASP A 762 -19.40 28.38 21.96
CA ASP A 762 -18.30 28.86 22.81
C ASP A 762 -17.18 29.58 22.03
N GLN A 763 -17.28 29.62 20.70
CA GLN A 763 -16.36 30.34 19.83
C GLN A 763 -17.08 31.03 18.66
N PRO A 764 -16.46 32.06 18.03
CA PRO A 764 -16.99 32.66 16.81
C PRO A 764 -17.16 31.65 15.69
N GLY A 765 -18.25 31.77 14.93
CA GLY A 765 -18.61 30.89 13.82
C GLY A 765 -19.55 29.74 14.19
N GLU A 766 -20.01 29.65 15.44
CA GLU A 766 -20.92 28.60 15.90
C GLU A 766 -22.38 29.04 15.96
N TRP A 767 -23.29 28.10 15.73
CA TRP A 767 -24.73 28.35 15.76
C TRP A 767 -25.55 27.17 16.26
N TYR A 768 -26.74 27.48 16.76
CA TYR A 768 -27.75 26.53 17.24
C TYR A 768 -29.16 27.04 16.88
N MET A 769 -30.06 26.14 16.49
CA MET A 769 -31.46 26.46 16.27
C MET A 769 -32.35 25.76 17.29
N ASP A 770 -33.04 26.56 18.10
CA ASP A 770 -34.10 26.09 18.99
C ASP A 770 -35.40 25.94 18.18
N ARG A 771 -35.80 24.69 17.98
CA ARG A 771 -36.94 24.30 17.14
C ARG A 771 -38.28 24.57 17.81
N GLU A 772 -38.34 24.48 19.14
CA GLU A 772 -39.56 24.73 19.89
C GLU A 772 -39.94 26.21 19.82
N THR A 773 -38.97 27.09 20.11
CA THR A 773 -39.21 28.53 20.08
C THR A 773 -39.16 29.11 18.66
N GLY A 774 -38.37 28.51 17.76
CA GLY A 774 -38.10 29.03 16.43
C GLY A 774 -36.96 30.05 16.41
N SER A 775 -36.06 29.97 17.38
CA SER A 775 -34.96 30.93 17.56
C SER A 775 -33.66 30.39 16.97
N LEU A 776 -32.97 31.21 16.18
CA LEU A 776 -31.61 30.95 15.73
C LEU A 776 -30.61 31.72 16.59
N TYR A 777 -29.72 31.00 17.25
CA TYR A 777 -28.61 31.55 18.01
C TYR A 777 -27.32 31.37 17.22
N VAL A 778 -26.51 32.42 17.15
CA VAL A 778 -25.24 32.41 16.41
C VAL A 778 -24.23 33.30 17.11
N TRP A 779 -22.97 32.90 17.18
CA TRP A 779 -21.86 33.79 17.45
C TRP A 779 -21.18 34.13 16.12
N PRO A 780 -21.46 35.29 15.51
CA PRO A 780 -20.90 35.68 14.22
C PRO A 780 -19.37 35.82 14.25
N THR A 781 -18.68 35.49 13.16
CA THR A 781 -17.21 35.65 13.07
C THR A 781 -16.79 37.12 13.00
N ARG A 782 -17.69 37.99 12.55
CA ARG A 782 -17.54 39.44 12.53
C ARG A 782 -18.84 40.14 12.88
N HIS A 783 -18.79 41.44 13.12
CA HIS A 783 -19.98 42.18 13.53
C HIS A 783 -21.13 42.03 12.51
N PRO A 784 -22.38 41.72 12.92
CA PRO A 784 -23.51 41.45 12.02
C PRO A 784 -23.85 42.53 10.99
N TRP A 785 -23.45 43.77 11.24
CA TRP A 785 -23.64 44.86 10.27
C TRP A 785 -22.75 44.71 9.02
N PHE A 786 -21.70 43.92 9.12
CA PHE A 786 -20.74 43.67 8.05
C PHE A 786 -20.79 42.24 7.53
N SER A 787 -21.77 41.42 7.95
CA SER A 787 -21.93 40.05 7.47
C SER A 787 -23.35 39.75 7.01
N THR A 788 -23.46 38.87 6.02
CA THR A 788 -24.73 38.31 5.55
C THR A 788 -24.88 36.89 6.07
N LEU A 789 -25.92 36.65 6.85
CA LEU A 789 -26.31 35.30 7.27
C LEU A 789 -27.41 34.73 6.36
N VAL A 790 -27.18 33.53 5.83
CA VAL A 790 -28.15 32.79 5.01
C VAL A 790 -28.35 31.41 5.60
N LEU A 791 -29.58 31.05 5.96
CA LEU A 791 -29.94 29.70 6.39
C LEU A 791 -30.53 28.94 5.21
N SER A 792 -30.10 27.70 4.98
CA SER A 792 -30.69 26.87 3.92
C SER A 792 -32.16 26.59 4.20
N ARG A 793 -33.02 26.72 3.18
CA ARG A 793 -34.48 26.61 3.32
C ARG A 793 -35.10 25.59 2.38
N TRP A 794 -34.64 25.50 1.13
CA TRP A 794 -35.27 24.66 0.11
C TRP A 794 -34.95 23.18 0.31
N ASP A 795 -35.94 22.41 0.76
CA ASP A 795 -35.84 21.00 1.16
C ASP A 795 -36.25 20.02 0.06
N LYS A 796 -36.14 20.44 -1.19
CA LYS A 796 -36.36 19.64 -2.41
C LYS A 796 -35.26 19.95 -3.44
N PRO A 797 -35.15 19.17 -4.54
CA PRO A 797 -34.28 19.54 -5.65
C PRO A 797 -34.64 20.92 -6.25
N PHE A 798 -33.66 21.61 -6.83
CA PHE A 798 -33.93 22.81 -7.64
C PHE A 798 -34.59 22.42 -8.96
N ILE A 799 -34.04 21.40 -9.62
CA ILE A 799 -34.58 20.83 -10.85
C ILE A 799 -34.85 19.34 -10.64
N GLN A 800 -36.03 18.90 -11.07
CA GLN A 800 -36.44 17.50 -11.15
C GLN A 800 -36.86 17.21 -12.59
N ALA A 801 -36.13 16.36 -13.28
CA ALA A 801 -36.43 15.94 -14.65
C ALA A 801 -36.57 14.42 -14.69
N ASP A 802 -37.75 13.93 -15.09
CA ASP A 802 -38.06 12.50 -15.14
C ASP A 802 -38.39 12.10 -16.58
N GLN A 803 -37.58 11.18 -17.14
CA GLN A 803 -37.76 10.62 -18.49
C GLN A 803 -37.74 11.67 -19.60
N VAL A 804 -36.98 12.76 -19.39
CA VAL A 804 -36.83 13.86 -20.37
C VAL A 804 -35.73 13.54 -21.37
N ARG A 805 -35.94 13.93 -22.64
CA ARG A 805 -34.97 13.79 -23.72
C ARG A 805 -34.56 15.12 -24.34
N ASP A 806 -33.35 15.15 -24.92
CA ASP A 806 -32.86 16.25 -25.76
C ASP A 806 -32.96 17.63 -25.07
N ILE A 807 -32.42 17.70 -23.85
CA ILE A 807 -32.50 18.87 -22.96
C ILE A 807 -31.13 19.39 -22.56
N VAL A 808 -30.99 20.71 -22.44
CA VAL A 808 -29.73 21.38 -22.07
C VAL A 808 -29.98 22.38 -20.94
N PHE A 809 -29.17 22.30 -19.89
CA PHE A 809 -29.04 23.30 -18.84
C PHE A 809 -27.65 23.93 -18.94
N GLN A 810 -27.58 25.25 -19.14
CA GLN A 810 -26.32 25.93 -19.43
C GLN A 810 -26.14 27.24 -18.66
N GLY A 811 -25.00 27.40 -17.97
CA GLY A 811 -24.66 28.68 -17.33
C GLY A 811 -25.53 29.04 -16.12
N LEU A 812 -26.12 28.04 -15.44
CA LEU A 812 -27.05 28.27 -14.33
C LEU A 812 -26.35 28.13 -12.98
N THR A 813 -26.69 29.00 -12.02
CA THR A 813 -26.17 28.92 -10.64
C THR A 813 -27.26 28.50 -9.66
N PHE A 814 -26.98 27.53 -8.79
CA PHE A 814 -27.88 27.06 -7.73
C PHE A 814 -27.17 27.13 -6.37
N GLU A 815 -27.78 27.81 -5.38
CA GLU A 815 -27.17 27.96 -4.08
C GLU A 815 -28.12 27.97 -2.87
N TYR A 816 -27.57 27.65 -1.69
CA TYR A 816 -28.25 27.67 -0.39
C TYR A 816 -29.42 26.69 -0.24
N GLY A 817 -29.44 25.60 -1.02
CA GLY A 817 -30.42 24.52 -0.88
C GLY A 817 -30.14 23.62 0.33
N GLN A 818 -31.18 23.12 0.99
CA GLN A 818 -31.04 22.05 1.98
C GLN A 818 -30.89 20.68 1.29
N GLN A 819 -31.45 20.50 0.08
CA GLN A 819 -31.44 19.26 -0.69
C GLN A 819 -30.52 19.34 -1.93
N HIS A 820 -30.75 18.46 -2.91
CA HIS A 820 -29.95 18.30 -4.13
C HIS A 820 -30.10 19.47 -5.13
N GLY A 821 -29.13 19.62 -6.03
CA GLY A 821 -29.19 20.59 -7.13
C GLY A 821 -30.16 20.12 -8.23
N LEU A 822 -29.66 19.26 -9.13
CA LEU A 822 -30.41 18.72 -10.25
C LEU A 822 -30.60 17.21 -10.08
N VAL A 823 -31.83 16.74 -10.28
CA VAL A 823 -32.18 15.31 -10.35
C VAL A 823 -32.69 15.01 -11.76
N LEU A 824 -31.98 14.14 -12.49
CA LEU A 824 -32.22 13.78 -13.89
C LEU A 824 -32.46 12.26 -13.99
N ASN A 825 -33.67 11.82 -13.70
CA ASN A 825 -33.98 10.39 -13.67
C ASN A 825 -34.34 9.87 -15.06
N ALA A 826 -33.64 8.82 -15.50
CA ALA A 826 -33.89 8.15 -16.78
C ALA A 826 -33.91 9.12 -17.99
N CYS A 827 -33.08 10.15 -17.95
CA CYS A 827 -32.96 11.14 -19.01
C CYS A 827 -32.08 10.64 -20.14
N VAL A 828 -32.38 11.05 -21.39
CA VAL A 828 -31.59 10.66 -22.56
C VAL A 828 -31.14 11.88 -23.35
N ASN A 829 -29.86 11.95 -23.71
CA ASN A 829 -29.28 13.10 -24.40
C ASN A 829 -29.50 14.41 -23.63
N ALA A 830 -29.25 14.37 -22.32
CA ALA A 830 -29.26 15.56 -21.47
C ALA A 830 -27.84 16.16 -21.36
N THR A 831 -27.75 17.49 -21.27
CA THR A 831 -26.49 18.21 -21.05
C THR A 831 -26.64 19.17 -19.88
N VAL A 832 -25.71 19.11 -18.93
CA VAL A 832 -25.52 20.11 -17.87
C VAL A 832 -24.13 20.70 -18.05
N ALA A 833 -24.07 21.96 -18.48
CA ALA A 833 -22.81 22.57 -18.87
C ALA A 833 -22.59 23.97 -18.30
N GLY A 834 -21.37 24.26 -17.86
CA GLY A 834 -21.01 25.57 -17.31
C GLY A 834 -21.88 26.02 -16.14
N CYS A 835 -22.45 25.09 -15.39
CA CYS A 835 -23.29 25.40 -14.24
C CYS A 835 -22.46 25.48 -12.95
N VAL A 836 -22.91 26.31 -12.02
CA VAL A 836 -22.36 26.41 -10.66
C VAL A 836 -23.38 25.84 -9.68
N VAL A 837 -23.01 24.82 -8.91
CA VAL A 837 -23.87 24.28 -7.84
C VAL A 837 -23.10 24.34 -6.54
N ARG A 838 -23.57 25.15 -5.59
CA ARG A 838 -22.80 25.42 -4.38
C ARG A 838 -23.59 25.67 -3.12
N ARG A 839 -22.99 25.40 -1.96
CA ARG A 839 -23.60 25.68 -0.64
C ARG A 839 -24.91 24.91 -0.46
N LEU A 840 -24.85 23.61 -0.71
CA LEU A 840 -26.00 22.71 -0.59
C LEU A 840 -25.78 21.72 0.54
N GLY A 841 -26.83 21.46 1.33
CA GLY A 841 -26.83 20.35 2.29
C GLY A 841 -26.86 18.96 1.62
N GLY A 842 -27.22 18.90 0.34
CA GLY A 842 -27.30 17.70 -0.49
C GLY A 842 -26.19 17.55 -1.53
N SER A 843 -26.51 16.79 -2.57
CA SER A 843 -25.63 16.49 -3.73
C SER A 843 -25.84 17.50 -4.87
N ALA A 844 -24.84 17.71 -5.73
CA ALA A 844 -25.03 18.66 -6.84
C ALA A 844 -25.88 18.09 -7.97
N ILE A 845 -25.55 16.92 -8.51
CA ILE A 845 -26.26 16.27 -9.63
C ILE A 845 -26.51 14.80 -9.32
N ILE A 846 -27.76 14.36 -9.49
CA ILE A 846 -28.18 12.96 -9.38
C ILE A 846 -28.82 12.58 -10.72
N ALA A 847 -28.28 11.58 -11.41
CA ALA A 847 -28.73 11.17 -12.74
C ALA A 847 -28.72 9.64 -12.93
N PRO A 848 -29.56 8.90 -12.19
CA PRO A 848 -29.67 7.45 -12.35
C PRO A 848 -30.33 7.09 -13.69
N ASP A 849 -29.99 5.90 -14.19
CA ASP A 849 -30.56 5.28 -15.38
C ASP A 849 -30.57 6.16 -16.65
N SER A 850 -29.66 7.13 -16.72
CA SER A 850 -29.58 8.12 -17.79
C SER A 850 -28.57 7.72 -18.86
N ALA A 851 -28.81 8.12 -20.10
CA ALA A 851 -27.96 7.76 -21.24
C ALA A 851 -27.61 8.97 -22.12
N ASN A 852 -26.44 8.93 -22.75
CA ASN A 852 -25.89 10.02 -23.56
C ASN A 852 -25.85 11.35 -22.78
N LEU A 853 -25.53 11.27 -21.48
CA LEU A 853 -25.48 12.40 -20.56
C LEU A 853 -24.13 13.12 -20.68
N LYS A 854 -24.15 14.45 -20.75
CA LYS A 854 -22.94 15.29 -20.82
C LYS A 854 -22.91 16.22 -19.61
N LEU A 855 -21.99 15.98 -18.69
CA LEU A 855 -21.74 16.82 -17.51
C LEU A 855 -20.39 17.51 -17.74
N TYR A 856 -20.44 18.76 -18.18
CA TYR A 856 -19.30 19.41 -18.81
C TYR A 856 -18.98 20.81 -18.25
N GLY A 857 -17.74 21.09 -17.87
CA GLY A 857 -17.35 22.46 -17.53
C GLY A 857 -18.01 23.01 -16.25
N ASN A 858 -18.54 22.18 -15.36
CA ASN A 858 -19.27 22.63 -14.18
C ASN A 858 -18.35 22.89 -12.98
N LEU A 859 -18.74 23.82 -12.11
CA LEU A 859 -18.10 24.07 -10.81
C LEU A 859 -19.07 23.64 -9.69
N LEU A 860 -18.72 22.57 -8.98
CA LEU A 860 -19.58 21.95 -7.96
C LEU A 860 -18.87 21.95 -6.61
N HIS A 861 -19.33 22.75 -5.64
CA HIS A 861 -18.56 22.90 -4.40
C HIS A 861 -19.35 23.26 -3.15
N THR A 862 -18.76 23.04 -1.97
CA THR A 862 -19.43 23.28 -0.69
C THR A 862 -20.73 22.45 -0.60
N LEU A 863 -20.56 21.14 -0.75
CA LEU A 863 -21.65 20.17 -0.80
C LEU A 863 -21.66 19.31 0.46
N GLY A 864 -22.84 19.12 1.05
CA GLY A 864 -23.04 18.24 2.19
C GLY A 864 -22.84 16.76 1.83
N HIS A 865 -23.08 16.40 0.56
CA HIS A 865 -23.01 15.03 0.02
C HIS A 865 -22.16 14.98 -1.27
N THR A 866 -22.39 13.97 -2.11
CA THR A 866 -21.73 13.68 -3.39
C THR A 866 -21.78 14.84 -4.38
N GLY A 867 -20.74 14.98 -5.22
CA GLY A 867 -20.80 15.87 -6.38
C GLY A 867 -21.82 15.40 -7.41
N ILE A 868 -21.48 14.33 -8.11
CA ILE A 868 -22.28 13.71 -9.17
C ILE A 868 -22.55 12.25 -8.80
N HIS A 869 -23.81 11.83 -8.80
CA HIS A 869 -24.21 10.42 -8.82
C HIS A 869 -24.84 10.14 -10.18
N VAL A 870 -24.23 9.25 -10.97
CA VAL A 870 -24.73 8.93 -12.31
C VAL A 870 -24.73 7.43 -12.54
N GLY A 871 -25.80 6.93 -13.16
CA GLY A 871 -25.90 5.56 -13.64
C GLY A 871 -26.34 5.56 -15.10
N GLY A 872 -25.65 4.80 -15.96
CA GLY A 872 -26.01 4.75 -17.38
C GLY A 872 -25.53 3.49 -18.11
N GLY A 873 -26.25 3.10 -19.16
CA GLY A 873 -25.96 1.88 -19.92
C GLY A 873 -26.55 0.63 -19.28
N ASN A 874 -26.17 -0.55 -19.81
CA ASN A 874 -26.69 -1.82 -19.33
C ASN A 874 -25.56 -2.85 -19.22
N ARG A 875 -25.30 -3.30 -18.00
CA ARG A 875 -24.24 -4.27 -17.72
C ARG A 875 -24.53 -5.65 -18.28
N ARG A 876 -25.78 -6.14 -18.17
CA ARG A 876 -26.17 -7.50 -18.60
C ARG A 876 -25.83 -7.77 -20.06
N ASN A 877 -25.94 -6.75 -20.93
CA ASN A 877 -25.60 -6.85 -22.34
C ASN A 877 -24.38 -6.00 -22.76
N LEU A 878 -23.64 -5.42 -21.79
CA LEU A 878 -22.48 -4.56 -22.01
C LEU A 878 -22.74 -3.38 -22.98
N THR A 879 -23.95 -2.80 -22.96
CA THR A 879 -24.28 -1.62 -23.77
C THR A 879 -23.82 -0.35 -23.06
N SER A 880 -23.05 0.49 -23.73
CA SER A 880 -22.57 1.77 -23.19
C SER A 880 -23.73 2.73 -22.92
N GLY A 881 -23.66 3.43 -21.78
CA GLY A 881 -24.52 4.55 -21.45
C GLY A 881 -24.08 5.86 -22.08
N HIS A 882 -22.91 5.92 -22.71
CA HIS A 882 -22.34 7.14 -23.31
C HIS A 882 -22.36 8.36 -22.38
N VAL A 883 -22.12 8.13 -21.08
CA VAL A 883 -22.00 9.20 -20.08
C VAL A 883 -20.63 9.86 -20.21
N LEU A 884 -20.60 11.19 -20.28
CA LEU A 884 -19.40 12.01 -20.35
C LEU A 884 -19.36 12.95 -19.13
N ILE A 885 -18.33 12.82 -18.30
CA ILE A 885 -18.02 13.76 -17.20
C ILE A 885 -16.67 14.38 -17.53
N GLU A 886 -16.66 15.63 -18.01
CA GLU A 886 -15.44 16.24 -18.51
C GLU A 886 -15.28 17.72 -18.19
N ASN A 887 -14.04 18.13 -17.91
CA ASN A 887 -13.66 19.51 -17.60
C ASN A 887 -14.41 20.11 -16.40
N ASN A 888 -14.80 19.30 -15.42
CA ASN A 888 -15.48 19.76 -14.20
C ASN A 888 -14.48 19.97 -13.06
N GLU A 889 -14.79 20.93 -12.19
CA GLU A 889 -14.11 21.16 -10.93
C GLU A 889 -15.07 20.84 -9.78
N ILE A 890 -14.70 19.89 -8.92
CA ILE A 890 -15.53 19.43 -7.81
C ILE A 890 -14.73 19.44 -6.52
N HIS A 891 -15.13 20.26 -5.56
CA HIS A 891 -14.39 20.38 -4.30
C HIS A 891 -15.21 20.66 -3.06
N HIS A 892 -14.67 20.34 -1.88
CA HIS A 892 -15.35 20.53 -0.60
C HIS A 892 -16.74 19.84 -0.59
N PHE A 893 -16.74 18.56 -0.95
CA PHE A 893 -17.91 17.68 -0.98
C PHE A 893 -17.85 16.66 0.18
N GLY A 894 -18.96 15.98 0.45
CA GLY A 894 -19.07 15.08 1.60
C GLY A 894 -18.87 15.79 2.95
N ARG A 895 -19.16 17.10 3.03
CA ARG A 895 -18.91 17.90 4.25
C ARG A 895 -19.73 17.41 5.45
N CYS A 896 -20.98 17.02 5.18
CA CYS A 896 -21.92 16.54 6.18
C CYS A 896 -21.87 15.01 6.27
N SER A 897 -22.17 14.33 5.16
CA SER A 897 -22.10 12.87 5.04
C SER A 897 -20.69 12.49 4.58
N ARG A 898 -19.81 12.15 5.53
CA ARG A 898 -18.35 12.20 5.32
C ARG A 898 -17.76 11.02 4.54
N THR A 899 -18.30 9.81 4.65
CA THR A 899 -17.78 8.63 3.92
C THR A 899 -18.70 8.21 2.78
N TYR A 900 -18.13 7.67 1.70
CA TYR A 900 -18.86 7.15 0.52
C TYR A 900 -19.79 8.14 -0.18
N ASN A 901 -19.46 9.44 -0.09
CA ASN A 901 -20.11 10.51 -0.85
C ASN A 901 -19.07 11.19 -1.75
N PRO A 902 -18.65 10.54 -2.86
CA PRO A 902 -17.52 10.97 -3.68
C PRO A 902 -17.83 12.21 -4.54
N ALA A 903 -16.83 12.75 -5.24
CA ALA A 903 -17.05 13.70 -6.32
C ALA A 903 -17.88 13.04 -7.44
N VAL A 904 -17.59 11.78 -7.75
CA VAL A 904 -18.34 10.98 -8.73
C VAL A 904 -18.67 9.59 -8.18
N LEU A 905 -19.95 9.27 -8.01
CA LEU A 905 -20.46 7.91 -7.88
C LEU A 905 -20.96 7.48 -9.26
N LEU A 906 -20.27 6.54 -9.88
CA LEU A 906 -20.51 6.09 -11.26
C LEU A 906 -20.99 4.65 -11.28
N GLU A 907 -22.13 4.42 -11.92
CA GLU A 907 -22.73 3.11 -12.11
C GLU A 907 -22.96 2.79 -13.60
N GLY A 908 -22.97 1.50 -13.95
CA GLY A 908 -23.47 1.01 -15.23
C GLY A 908 -22.37 0.53 -16.19
N CYS A 909 -22.36 1.04 -17.43
CA CYS A 909 -21.43 0.56 -18.46
C CYS A 909 -20.99 1.67 -19.42
N GLY A 910 -19.70 1.74 -19.75
CA GLY A 910 -19.21 2.51 -20.90
C GLY A 910 -19.21 4.04 -20.74
N ALA A 911 -19.03 4.55 -19.52
CA ALA A 911 -18.87 5.99 -19.26
C ALA A 911 -17.41 6.45 -19.37
N ARG A 912 -17.21 7.75 -19.66
CA ARG A 912 -15.91 8.42 -19.68
C ARG A 912 -15.86 9.55 -18.65
N VAL A 913 -14.87 9.50 -17.76
CA VAL A 913 -14.57 10.55 -16.77
C VAL A 913 -13.19 11.11 -17.10
N ALA A 914 -13.13 12.31 -17.69
CA ALA A 914 -11.89 12.85 -18.20
C ALA A 914 -11.63 14.33 -17.90
N HIS A 915 -10.36 14.72 -17.75
CA HIS A 915 -9.98 16.14 -17.59
C HIS A 915 -10.70 16.86 -16.44
N ASN A 916 -10.99 16.17 -15.34
CA ASN A 916 -11.63 16.79 -14.18
C ASN A 916 -10.60 17.09 -13.08
N HIS A 917 -10.98 18.01 -12.19
CA HIS A 917 -10.21 18.34 -10.99
C HIS A 917 -11.05 18.09 -9.74
N PHE A 918 -10.65 17.08 -8.96
CA PHE A 918 -11.38 16.65 -7.76
C PHE A 918 -10.52 16.82 -6.52
N HIS A 919 -10.99 17.63 -5.56
CA HIS A 919 -10.18 17.91 -4.38
C HIS A 919 -10.94 18.27 -3.10
N HIS A 920 -10.27 18.13 -1.96
CA HIS A 920 -10.76 18.50 -0.63
C HIS A 920 -12.02 17.73 -0.22
N ALA A 921 -11.82 16.47 0.18
CA ALA A 921 -12.89 15.65 0.72
C ALA A 921 -12.40 14.72 1.84
N PRO A 922 -13.27 14.40 2.82
CA PRO A 922 -12.94 13.45 3.88
C PRO A 922 -12.75 12.01 3.38
N SER A 923 -13.35 11.66 2.25
CA SER A 923 -13.41 10.29 1.68
C SER A 923 -13.03 10.30 0.19
N SER A 924 -13.32 9.22 -0.54
CA SER A 924 -12.93 8.97 -1.93
C SER A 924 -13.35 10.09 -2.89
N ALA A 925 -12.53 10.33 -3.93
CA ALA A 925 -12.92 11.20 -5.04
C ALA A 925 -13.92 10.52 -5.95
N MET A 926 -13.80 9.21 -6.15
CA MET A 926 -14.65 8.45 -7.05
C MET A 926 -15.02 7.09 -6.45
N ARG A 927 -16.24 6.65 -6.71
CA ARG A 927 -16.68 5.27 -6.50
C ARG A 927 -17.19 4.72 -7.83
N ILE A 928 -16.57 3.66 -8.31
CA ILE A 928 -16.80 3.13 -9.67
C ILE A 928 -17.45 1.75 -9.58
N GLU A 929 -18.61 1.59 -10.21
CA GLU A 929 -19.40 0.35 -10.19
C GLU A 929 -19.88 0.00 -11.60
N GLY A 930 -19.19 -0.88 -12.30
CA GLY A 930 -19.61 -1.21 -13.65
C GLY A 930 -18.57 -1.82 -14.55
N ASN A 931 -18.84 -1.71 -15.85
CA ASN A 931 -18.05 -2.33 -16.92
C ASN A 931 -17.62 -1.28 -17.95
N ASP A 932 -16.47 -1.50 -18.60
CA ASP A 932 -15.99 -0.71 -19.74
C ASP A 932 -15.91 0.82 -19.51
N HIS A 933 -15.75 1.26 -18.26
CA HIS A 933 -15.55 2.68 -17.94
C HIS A 933 -14.12 3.12 -18.28
N LEU A 934 -13.97 4.35 -18.76
CA LEU A 934 -12.68 5.00 -19.03
C LEU A 934 -12.49 6.20 -18.10
N ILE A 935 -11.46 6.16 -17.27
CA ILE A 935 -11.10 7.22 -16.33
C ILE A 935 -9.72 7.73 -16.72
N GLU A 936 -9.64 8.95 -17.27
CA GLU A 936 -8.38 9.47 -17.82
C GLU A 936 -8.13 10.96 -17.65
N TYR A 937 -6.86 11.37 -17.55
CA TYR A 937 -6.49 12.79 -17.48
C TYR A 937 -7.12 13.58 -16.32
N ASN A 938 -7.54 12.95 -15.23
CA ASN A 938 -8.05 13.66 -14.05
C ASN A 938 -6.91 14.03 -13.09
N ASP A 939 -6.99 15.20 -12.45
CA ASP A 939 -6.15 15.58 -11.30
C ASP A 939 -6.96 15.40 -10.01
N VAL A 940 -6.48 14.54 -9.12
CA VAL A 940 -7.16 14.18 -7.87
C VAL A 940 -6.23 14.40 -6.70
N HIS A 941 -6.63 15.24 -5.75
CA HIS A 941 -5.80 15.51 -4.57
C HIS A 941 -6.54 15.92 -3.31
N HIS A 942 -5.91 15.72 -2.15
CA HIS A 942 -6.48 16.10 -0.85
C HIS A 942 -7.87 15.46 -0.63
N VAL A 943 -7.98 14.19 -0.98
CA VAL A 943 -9.14 13.32 -0.73
C VAL A 943 -8.73 12.21 0.22
N VAL A 944 -9.70 11.46 0.78
CA VAL A 944 -9.45 10.45 1.82
C VAL A 944 -8.70 11.07 3.02
N GLN A 945 -9.01 12.33 3.35
CA GLN A 945 -8.29 13.06 4.40
C GLN A 945 -8.66 12.58 5.82
N GLU A 946 -9.73 11.81 5.96
CA GLU A 946 -10.23 11.35 7.26
C GLU A 946 -10.50 9.85 7.31
N SER A 947 -11.12 9.28 6.28
CA SER A 947 -11.54 7.88 6.31
C SER A 947 -10.38 6.91 6.20
N ASP A 948 -10.41 5.85 7.01
CA ASP A 948 -9.53 4.70 6.86
C ASP A 948 -10.12 3.70 5.85
N ASP A 949 -9.33 2.73 5.41
CA ASP A 949 -9.74 1.62 4.56
C ASP A 949 -10.42 2.06 3.24
N GLN A 950 -9.87 3.08 2.59
CA GLN A 950 -10.43 3.69 1.38
C GLN A 950 -9.36 4.15 0.38
N GLY A 951 -9.77 4.32 -0.88
CA GLY A 951 -8.93 4.88 -1.94
C GLY A 951 -9.50 6.17 -2.55
N GLY A 952 -8.66 6.93 -3.26
CA GLY A 952 -9.11 8.02 -4.13
C GLY A 952 -10.15 7.54 -5.15
N ILE A 953 -9.92 6.36 -5.75
CA ILE A 953 -10.97 5.48 -6.30
C ILE A 953 -11.27 4.36 -5.30
N ASP A 954 -12.55 4.09 -5.08
CA ASP A 954 -13.02 2.93 -4.34
C ASP A 954 -13.97 2.06 -5.18
N MET A 955 -13.80 0.75 -5.09
CA MET A 955 -14.60 -0.28 -5.76
C MET A 955 -14.73 -1.49 -4.84
N TRP A 956 -15.85 -2.21 -4.87
CA TRP A 956 -16.11 -3.28 -3.91
C TRP A 956 -16.83 -4.50 -4.49
N GLY A 957 -16.32 -5.70 -4.20
CA GLY A 957 -17.11 -6.91 -4.03
C GLY A 957 -17.59 -7.64 -5.30
N ASN A 958 -17.45 -7.06 -6.49
CA ASN A 958 -18.04 -7.62 -7.71
C ASN A 958 -16.97 -8.00 -8.77
N PRO A 959 -16.59 -9.28 -8.88
CA PRO A 959 -15.57 -9.74 -9.85
C PRO A 959 -16.02 -9.68 -11.32
N SER A 960 -17.30 -9.33 -11.58
CA SER A 960 -17.82 -9.10 -12.94
C SER A 960 -17.66 -7.66 -13.43
N TYR A 961 -17.20 -6.73 -12.58
CA TYR A 961 -16.71 -5.42 -13.03
C TYR A 961 -15.44 -5.64 -13.84
N ARG A 962 -15.49 -5.37 -15.15
CA ARG A 962 -14.45 -5.72 -16.12
C ARG A 962 -14.29 -4.63 -17.17
N GLY A 963 -13.09 -4.56 -17.75
CA GLY A 963 -12.79 -3.63 -18.85
C GLY A 963 -12.70 -2.16 -18.42
N VAL A 964 -12.68 -1.89 -17.11
CA VAL A 964 -12.44 -0.53 -16.61
C VAL A 964 -10.96 -0.18 -16.79
N VAL A 965 -10.71 0.95 -17.45
CA VAL A 965 -9.37 1.48 -17.72
C VAL A 965 -9.18 2.79 -16.97
N ILE A 966 -8.16 2.83 -16.12
CA ILE A 966 -7.75 4.00 -15.34
C ILE A 966 -6.37 4.42 -15.86
N ARG A 967 -6.30 5.48 -16.66
CA ARG A 967 -5.04 5.87 -17.31
C ARG A 967 -4.73 7.35 -17.30
N PHE A 968 -3.45 7.70 -17.26
CA PHE A 968 -3.00 9.09 -17.40
C PHE A 968 -3.65 10.06 -16.39
N ASN A 969 -4.00 9.58 -15.19
CA ASN A 969 -4.47 10.45 -14.11
C ASN A 969 -3.30 10.82 -13.19
N ARG A 970 -3.44 11.96 -12.50
CA ARG A 970 -2.55 12.38 -11.42
C ARG A 970 -3.27 12.21 -10.09
N TRP A 971 -2.67 11.45 -9.20
CA TRP A 971 -3.11 11.20 -7.84
C TRP A 971 -2.06 11.80 -6.91
N ARG A 972 -2.42 12.78 -6.08
CA ARG A 972 -1.45 13.41 -5.18
C ARG A 972 -2.02 13.79 -3.84
N ASP A 973 -1.23 13.67 -2.78
CA ASP A 973 -1.63 14.07 -1.42
C ASP A 973 -2.96 13.41 -1.01
N ILE A 974 -3.02 12.08 -1.16
CA ILE A 974 -4.20 11.27 -0.82
C ILE A 974 -3.91 10.53 0.47
N GLY A 975 -4.84 10.65 1.42
CA GLY A 975 -4.60 10.28 2.80
C GLY A 975 -4.13 11.46 3.65
N GLY A 976 -4.08 11.27 4.98
CA GLY A 976 -3.67 12.31 5.94
C GLY A 976 -4.27 12.21 7.34
N GLY A 977 -5.12 11.20 7.61
CA GLY A 977 -5.75 11.01 8.92
C GLY A 977 -4.78 10.50 9.99
N GLU A 978 -5.00 10.89 11.25
CA GLU A 978 -4.17 10.48 12.40
C GLU A 978 -4.40 9.00 12.82
N HIS A 979 -5.55 8.41 12.49
CA HIS A 979 -5.95 7.06 12.88
C HIS A 979 -6.28 6.19 11.66
N VAL A 980 -5.26 5.55 11.08
CA VAL A 980 -5.35 4.75 9.83
C VAL A 980 -4.83 3.32 10.01
N PRO A 981 -5.44 2.50 10.89
CA PRO A 981 -4.99 1.15 11.19
C PRO A 981 -5.05 0.19 9.99
N CYS A 982 -5.95 0.42 9.02
CA CYS A 982 -5.97 -0.35 7.77
C CYS A 982 -5.04 0.29 6.72
N GLY A 983 -5.38 1.47 6.22
CA GLY A 983 -4.60 2.18 5.22
C GLY A 983 -5.45 3.03 4.26
N GLN A 984 -4.76 3.88 3.50
CA GLN A 984 -5.35 4.77 2.50
C GLN A 984 -4.54 4.68 1.20
N ALA A 985 -5.23 4.61 0.07
CA ALA A 985 -4.61 4.40 -1.25
C ALA A 985 -4.99 5.51 -2.25
N GLY A 986 -4.21 5.66 -3.33
CA GLY A 986 -4.66 6.40 -4.51
C GLY A 986 -5.83 5.68 -5.20
N ILE A 987 -5.68 4.37 -5.41
CA ILE A 987 -6.73 3.50 -5.98
C ILE A 987 -6.87 2.25 -5.10
N ARG A 988 -8.10 1.93 -4.69
CA ARG A 988 -8.41 0.72 -3.91
C ARG A 988 -9.36 -0.19 -4.67
N PHE A 989 -8.90 -1.42 -4.91
CA PHE A 989 -9.69 -2.53 -5.41
C PHE A 989 -10.06 -3.41 -4.21
N ASP A 990 -11.21 -3.14 -3.60
CA ASP A 990 -11.64 -3.82 -2.39
C ASP A 990 -12.44 -5.08 -2.69
N ASP A 991 -12.14 -6.17 -1.99
CA ASP A 991 -12.77 -7.48 -2.10
C ASP A 991 -13.10 -7.93 -3.54
N ALA A 992 -12.22 -8.74 -4.13
CA ALA A 992 -12.52 -9.49 -5.37
C ALA A 992 -12.74 -8.67 -6.65
N ILE A 993 -12.40 -7.38 -6.67
CA ILE A 993 -12.35 -6.59 -7.89
C ILE A 993 -11.26 -7.13 -8.82
N SER A 994 -11.62 -7.34 -10.10
CA SER A 994 -10.84 -8.18 -11.01
C SER A 994 -10.87 -7.66 -12.45
N GLY A 995 -9.80 -7.83 -13.22
CA GLY A 995 -9.77 -7.52 -14.66
C GLY A 995 -9.71 -6.02 -14.99
N LEU A 996 -9.14 -5.20 -14.10
CA LEU A 996 -8.97 -3.76 -14.30
C LEU A 996 -7.59 -3.44 -14.88
N LEU A 997 -7.48 -2.34 -15.63
CA LEU A 997 -6.21 -1.82 -16.13
C LEU A 997 -5.89 -0.47 -15.48
N VAL A 998 -4.76 -0.38 -14.79
CA VAL A 998 -4.17 0.86 -14.27
C VAL A 998 -2.90 1.16 -15.06
N TYR A 999 -2.96 2.16 -15.94
CA TYR A 999 -1.93 2.39 -16.94
C TYR A 999 -1.46 3.85 -17.05
N GLY A 1000 -0.16 4.13 -16.95
CA GLY A 1000 0.32 5.49 -17.23
C GLY A 1000 -0.09 6.56 -16.22
N ASN A 1001 -0.40 6.21 -14.98
CA ASN A 1001 -0.78 7.18 -13.95
C ASN A 1001 0.44 7.69 -13.17
N LEU A 1002 0.32 8.90 -12.63
CA LEU A 1002 1.26 9.48 -11.67
C LEU A 1002 0.65 9.42 -10.25
N PHE A 1003 1.35 8.78 -9.32
CA PHE A 1003 1.00 8.71 -7.90
C PHE A 1003 2.07 9.44 -7.08
N GLU A 1004 1.68 10.45 -6.32
CA GLU A 1004 2.58 11.27 -5.49
C GLU A 1004 2.06 11.35 -4.05
N ARG A 1005 2.71 10.70 -3.09
CA ARG A 1005 2.26 10.70 -1.67
C ARG A 1005 0.79 10.25 -1.53
N THR A 1006 0.48 9.06 -2.07
CA THR A 1006 -0.87 8.49 -2.07
C THR A 1006 -0.94 7.13 -1.37
N SER A 1007 -0.12 6.95 -0.34
CA SER A 1007 0.06 5.70 0.38
C SER A 1007 0.19 6.02 1.86
N ASN A 1008 -0.72 5.49 2.67
CA ASN A 1008 -0.72 5.63 4.12
C ASN A 1008 -1.21 4.33 4.79
N GLY A 1009 -0.82 4.11 6.05
CA GLY A 1009 -1.08 2.85 6.76
C GLY A 1009 -0.44 1.65 6.02
N HIS A 1010 -1.22 0.59 5.79
CA HIS A 1010 -0.74 -0.62 5.08
C HIS A 1010 -0.97 -0.60 3.56
N PHE A 1011 -1.51 0.48 3.00
CA PHE A 1011 -1.87 0.55 1.58
C PHE A 1011 -0.82 1.31 0.76
N GLY A 1012 -0.61 0.85 -0.47
CA GLY A 1012 0.21 1.52 -1.49
C GLY A 1012 -0.59 2.50 -2.33
N GLY A 1013 0.08 3.11 -3.32
CA GLY A 1013 -0.58 3.93 -4.33
C GLY A 1013 -1.73 3.19 -5.02
N VAL A 1014 -1.56 1.89 -5.24
CA VAL A 1014 -2.63 0.95 -5.61
C VAL A 1014 -2.74 -0.17 -4.58
N GLN A 1015 -3.92 -0.34 -3.96
CA GLN A 1015 -4.22 -1.43 -3.03
C GLN A 1015 -5.16 -2.46 -3.68
N ILE A 1016 -4.79 -3.74 -3.61
CA ILE A 1016 -5.57 -4.86 -4.16
C ILE A 1016 -5.92 -5.84 -3.03
N HIS A 1017 -7.21 -5.94 -2.68
CA HIS A 1017 -7.70 -6.82 -1.63
C HIS A 1017 -8.44 -8.02 -2.22
N GLY A 1018 -7.80 -9.19 -2.16
CA GLY A 1018 -8.17 -10.33 -3.02
C GLY A 1018 -7.98 -9.96 -4.49
N GLY A 1019 -9.00 -10.17 -5.31
CA GLY A 1019 -8.97 -9.75 -6.72
C GLY A 1019 -8.14 -10.66 -7.61
N HIS A 1020 -8.33 -10.51 -8.93
CA HIS A 1020 -7.81 -11.44 -9.93
C HIS A 1020 -7.71 -10.77 -11.29
N ASN A 1021 -6.66 -11.03 -12.06
CA ASN A 1021 -6.39 -10.51 -13.41
C ASN A 1021 -6.36 -8.96 -13.52
N ASN A 1022 -6.04 -8.23 -12.44
CA ASN A 1022 -5.78 -6.79 -12.55
C ASN A 1022 -4.37 -6.54 -13.11
N ILE A 1023 -4.22 -5.52 -13.96
CA ILE A 1023 -2.96 -5.13 -14.60
C ILE A 1023 -2.58 -3.71 -14.16
N ILE A 1024 -1.37 -3.57 -13.62
CA ILE A 1024 -0.79 -2.31 -13.16
C ILE A 1024 0.48 -2.11 -13.97
N ASP A 1025 0.40 -1.27 -15.01
CA ASP A 1025 1.45 -1.16 -16.01
C ASP A 1025 1.87 0.29 -16.27
N ASN A 1026 3.16 0.56 -16.43
CA ASN A 1026 3.69 1.86 -16.83
C ASN A 1026 3.24 3.03 -15.94
N ASN A 1027 3.10 2.82 -14.62
CA ASN A 1027 2.77 3.91 -13.68
C ASN A 1027 4.03 4.43 -12.99
N LEU A 1028 4.00 5.71 -12.60
CA LEU A 1028 5.06 6.37 -11.83
C LEU A 1028 4.56 6.61 -10.40
N PHE A 1029 5.27 6.07 -9.42
CA PHE A 1029 5.00 6.23 -8.00
C PHE A 1029 6.14 7.04 -7.36
N VAL A 1030 5.80 8.12 -6.67
CA VAL A 1030 6.74 9.07 -6.06
C VAL A 1030 6.36 9.28 -4.60
N ASP A 1031 7.33 9.09 -3.70
CA ASP A 1031 7.17 9.28 -2.26
C ASP A 1031 5.96 8.51 -1.68
N CYS A 1032 5.71 7.31 -2.21
CA CYS A 1032 4.71 6.39 -1.69
C CYS A 1032 5.39 5.36 -0.80
N ARG A 1033 4.88 5.14 0.42
CA ARG A 1033 5.39 4.10 1.32
C ARG A 1033 5.43 2.73 0.61
N TYR A 1034 4.34 2.37 -0.07
CA TYR A 1034 4.30 1.27 -1.03
C TYR A 1034 3.78 1.76 -2.37
N GLY A 1035 4.34 1.26 -3.47
CA GLY A 1035 3.78 1.54 -4.80
C GLY A 1035 2.51 0.75 -5.06
N VAL A 1036 2.60 -0.58 -4.92
CA VAL A 1036 1.46 -1.50 -5.01
C VAL A 1036 1.41 -2.35 -3.74
N SER A 1037 0.22 -2.57 -3.18
CA SER A 1037 0.03 -3.42 -2.01
C SER A 1037 -1.06 -4.45 -2.24
N PHE A 1038 -0.91 -5.60 -1.56
CA PHE A 1038 -1.81 -6.74 -1.71
C PHE A 1038 -2.25 -7.27 -0.35
N SER A 1039 -3.54 -7.57 -0.25
CA SER A 1039 -4.13 -8.36 0.84
C SER A 1039 -4.64 -9.69 0.26
N PRO A 1040 -3.76 -10.69 0.03
CA PRO A 1040 -4.12 -11.92 -0.68
C PRO A 1040 -5.09 -12.78 0.13
N TRP A 1041 -5.97 -13.48 -0.57
CA TRP A 1041 -6.96 -14.37 0.04
C TRP A 1041 -6.54 -15.85 -0.01
N GLY A 1042 -5.77 -16.23 -1.01
CA GLY A 1042 -5.47 -17.62 -1.33
C GLY A 1042 -6.69 -18.36 -1.90
N GLN A 1043 -6.40 -19.47 -2.58
CA GLN A 1043 -7.39 -20.26 -3.33
C GLN A 1043 -8.61 -20.67 -2.49
N LYS A 1044 -8.39 -21.15 -1.26
CA LYS A 1044 -9.48 -21.61 -0.38
C LYS A 1044 -10.49 -20.51 -0.04
N ARG A 1045 -10.02 -19.31 0.33
CA ARG A 1045 -10.91 -18.18 0.66
C ARG A 1045 -11.61 -17.65 -0.59
N TRP A 1046 -10.90 -17.64 -1.73
CA TRP A 1046 -11.45 -17.24 -3.02
C TRP A 1046 -12.61 -18.15 -3.47
N GLU A 1047 -12.43 -19.47 -3.44
CA GLU A 1047 -13.49 -20.44 -3.76
C GLU A 1047 -14.70 -20.28 -2.82
N ALA A 1048 -14.45 -20.12 -1.51
CA ALA A 1048 -15.51 -19.89 -0.54
C ALA A 1048 -16.28 -18.58 -0.79
N PHE A 1049 -15.59 -17.54 -1.27
CA PHE A 1049 -16.22 -16.28 -1.66
C PHE A 1049 -17.12 -16.46 -2.89
N LEU A 1050 -16.61 -17.08 -3.96
CA LEU A 1050 -17.38 -17.34 -5.19
C LEU A 1050 -18.59 -18.27 -4.95
N ALA A 1051 -18.52 -19.14 -3.94
CA ALA A 1051 -19.60 -20.05 -3.59
C ALA A 1051 -20.80 -19.38 -2.90
N ARG A 1052 -20.65 -18.14 -2.38
CA ARG A 1052 -21.72 -17.40 -1.70
C ARG A 1052 -22.88 -17.11 -2.66
N ASP A 1053 -24.11 -17.24 -2.18
CA ASP A 1053 -25.30 -16.99 -3.00
C ASP A 1053 -25.38 -15.55 -3.51
N THR A 1054 -24.92 -14.59 -2.71
CA THR A 1054 -24.81 -13.18 -3.12
C THR A 1054 -23.88 -13.02 -4.31
N VAL A 1055 -22.71 -13.67 -4.31
CA VAL A 1055 -21.73 -13.58 -5.39
C VAL A 1055 -22.21 -14.35 -6.63
N LYS A 1056 -22.78 -15.54 -6.46
CA LYS A 1056 -23.42 -16.29 -7.56
C LYS A 1056 -24.50 -15.47 -8.26
N ARG A 1057 -25.31 -14.71 -7.51
CA ARG A 1057 -26.27 -13.78 -8.09
C ARG A 1057 -25.58 -12.71 -8.94
N LEU A 1058 -24.54 -12.06 -8.40
CA LEU A 1058 -23.80 -11.01 -9.14
C LEU A 1058 -23.22 -11.52 -10.46
N ILE A 1059 -22.68 -12.75 -10.51
CA ILE A 1059 -21.94 -13.26 -11.69
C ILE A 1059 -22.72 -14.20 -12.61
N PHE A 1060 -23.82 -14.80 -12.15
CA PHE A 1060 -24.62 -15.74 -12.96
C PHE A 1060 -26.10 -15.34 -13.12
N THR A 1061 -26.60 -14.36 -12.36
CA THR A 1061 -28.00 -13.89 -12.44
C THR A 1061 -28.11 -12.46 -12.91
N ASP A 1062 -27.45 -11.52 -12.24
CA ASP A 1062 -27.48 -10.10 -12.61
C ASP A 1062 -26.83 -9.93 -13.99
N VAL A 1063 -25.69 -10.58 -14.16
CA VAL A 1063 -25.05 -10.88 -15.45
C VAL A 1063 -24.76 -12.38 -15.53
N ASP A 1064 -24.51 -12.94 -16.72
CA ASP A 1064 -23.99 -14.31 -16.86
C ASP A 1064 -22.60 -14.29 -17.48
N VAL A 1065 -21.59 -14.40 -16.63
CA VAL A 1065 -20.17 -14.36 -17.05
C VAL A 1065 -19.76 -15.52 -17.96
N ARG A 1066 -20.57 -16.59 -18.04
CA ARG A 1066 -20.26 -17.79 -18.83
C ARG A 1066 -20.75 -17.68 -20.27
N GLN A 1067 -21.64 -16.74 -20.55
CA GLN A 1067 -22.30 -16.59 -21.86
C GLN A 1067 -21.88 -15.29 -22.56
N PRO A 1068 -22.00 -15.21 -23.90
CA PRO A 1068 -21.88 -13.94 -24.59
C PRO A 1068 -22.91 -12.92 -24.07
N PRO A 1069 -22.55 -11.62 -23.96
CA PRO A 1069 -21.31 -11.02 -24.45
C PRO A 1069 -20.10 -11.17 -23.51
N TYR A 1070 -20.28 -11.52 -22.24
CA TYR A 1070 -19.20 -11.57 -21.25
C TYR A 1070 -18.08 -12.55 -21.61
N SER A 1071 -18.42 -13.81 -21.93
CA SER A 1071 -17.39 -14.83 -22.22
C SER A 1071 -16.58 -14.56 -23.49
N ARG A 1072 -17.06 -13.68 -24.38
CA ARG A 1072 -16.32 -13.21 -25.56
C ARG A 1072 -15.52 -11.94 -25.28
N ARG A 1073 -16.09 -11.01 -24.51
CA ARG A 1073 -15.46 -9.71 -24.21
C ARG A 1073 -14.35 -9.83 -23.16
N TYR A 1074 -14.53 -10.73 -22.18
CA TYR A 1074 -13.62 -10.97 -21.06
C TYR A 1074 -13.35 -12.48 -20.94
N PRO A 1075 -12.56 -13.07 -21.86
CA PRO A 1075 -12.27 -14.50 -21.86
C PRO A 1075 -11.57 -14.98 -20.57
N GLU A 1076 -10.88 -14.09 -19.86
CA GLU A 1076 -10.24 -14.32 -18.56
C GLU A 1076 -11.23 -14.38 -17.36
N LEU A 1077 -12.53 -14.49 -17.65
CA LEU A 1077 -13.53 -14.94 -16.67
C LEU A 1077 -13.61 -16.47 -16.59
N ALA A 1078 -13.14 -17.20 -17.61
CA ALA A 1078 -13.17 -18.65 -17.63
C ALA A 1078 -12.28 -19.28 -16.54
N ASP A 1079 -11.21 -18.60 -16.17
CA ASP A 1079 -10.26 -18.98 -15.13
C ASP A 1079 -10.56 -18.34 -13.77
N LEU A 1080 -11.65 -17.58 -13.64
CA LEU A 1080 -12.02 -16.86 -12.41
C LEU A 1080 -12.03 -17.78 -11.18
N GLY A 1081 -12.37 -19.06 -11.31
CA GLY A 1081 -12.39 -20.02 -10.20
C GLY A 1081 -11.01 -20.58 -9.80
N THR A 1082 -9.95 -20.22 -10.51
CA THR A 1082 -8.61 -20.81 -10.35
C THR A 1082 -7.54 -19.73 -10.18
N ARG A 1083 -6.36 -20.09 -9.66
CA ARG A 1083 -5.20 -19.17 -9.55
C ARG A 1083 -5.54 -17.86 -8.82
N ALA A 1084 -6.21 -17.97 -7.66
CA ALA A 1084 -6.54 -16.81 -6.83
C ALA A 1084 -5.33 -15.88 -6.61
N ASP A 1085 -5.61 -14.58 -6.48
CA ASP A 1085 -4.62 -13.50 -6.30
C ASP A 1085 -3.66 -13.26 -7.49
N LEU A 1086 -3.84 -13.94 -8.64
CA LEU A 1086 -3.11 -13.65 -9.87
C LEU A 1086 -3.40 -12.22 -10.31
N ASN A 1087 -2.36 -11.38 -10.35
CA ASN A 1087 -2.40 -10.02 -10.85
C ASN A 1087 -1.06 -9.72 -11.53
N SER A 1088 -1.00 -8.64 -12.31
CA SER A 1088 0.14 -8.31 -13.14
C SER A 1088 0.67 -6.91 -12.84
N VAL A 1089 1.96 -6.79 -12.58
CA VAL A 1089 2.64 -5.51 -12.27
C VAL A 1089 3.83 -5.35 -13.21
N TRP A 1090 3.72 -4.46 -14.20
CA TRP A 1090 4.69 -4.35 -15.30
C TRP A 1090 5.21 -2.92 -15.48
N ARG A 1091 6.48 -2.76 -15.85
CA ARG A 1091 7.10 -1.49 -16.30
C ARG A 1091 6.86 -0.28 -15.39
N ASN A 1092 6.54 -0.46 -14.11
CA ASN A 1092 6.28 0.67 -13.21
C ASN A 1092 7.61 1.23 -12.67
N VAL A 1093 7.61 2.53 -12.36
CA VAL A 1093 8.75 3.23 -11.78
C VAL A 1093 8.38 3.67 -10.37
N PHE A 1094 9.23 3.35 -9.39
CA PHE A 1094 9.04 3.68 -7.99
C PHE A 1094 10.21 4.56 -7.52
N VAL A 1095 9.89 5.77 -7.08
CA VAL A 1095 10.84 6.80 -6.66
C VAL A 1095 10.65 7.06 -5.17
N ASN A 1096 11.75 7.00 -4.40
CA ASN A 1096 11.75 7.21 -2.95
C ASN A 1096 10.75 6.35 -2.16
N ALA A 1097 10.50 5.10 -2.59
CA ALA A 1097 9.68 4.18 -1.81
C ALA A 1097 10.44 3.71 -0.56
N GLU A 1098 9.83 3.83 0.62
CA GLU A 1098 10.46 3.54 1.92
C GLU A 1098 10.71 2.04 2.17
N GLU A 1099 10.01 1.16 1.44
CA GLU A 1099 9.95 -0.30 1.66
C GLU A 1099 10.19 -1.05 0.32
N PRO A 1100 10.54 -2.36 0.32
CA PRO A 1100 10.66 -3.11 -0.92
C PRO A 1100 9.34 -3.04 -1.67
N THR A 1101 9.44 -2.42 -2.84
CA THR A 1101 8.46 -1.90 -3.81
C THR A 1101 7.01 -2.44 -3.77
N PHE A 1102 6.80 -3.71 -3.37
CA PHE A 1102 5.51 -4.32 -3.07
C PHE A 1102 5.68 -5.66 -2.33
N ARG A 1103 4.76 -6.00 -1.40
CA ARG A 1103 4.63 -7.35 -0.81
C ARG A 1103 3.83 -8.24 -1.75
N LYS A 1104 4.49 -9.07 -2.57
CA LYS A 1104 3.81 -9.90 -3.59
C LYS A 1104 3.17 -11.18 -3.03
N PRO A 1105 1.91 -11.50 -3.39
CA PRO A 1105 1.37 -12.85 -3.31
C PRO A 1105 2.18 -13.83 -4.17
N LYS A 1106 2.11 -15.14 -3.86
CA LYS A 1106 2.61 -16.17 -4.78
C LYS A 1106 1.76 -16.15 -6.05
N GLY A 1107 2.39 -16.09 -7.22
CA GLY A 1107 1.69 -16.14 -8.52
C GLY A 1107 1.41 -14.78 -9.17
N THR A 1108 1.79 -13.65 -8.57
CA THR A 1108 1.76 -12.34 -9.24
C THR A 1108 2.81 -12.28 -10.35
N ASP A 1109 2.39 -11.90 -11.55
CA ASP A 1109 3.28 -11.70 -12.70
C ASP A 1109 3.96 -10.34 -12.59
N THR A 1110 5.29 -10.31 -12.53
CA THR A 1110 6.06 -9.06 -12.46
C THR A 1110 7.06 -8.99 -13.60
N TRP A 1111 7.15 -7.84 -14.28
CA TRP A 1111 8.07 -7.69 -15.41
C TRP A 1111 8.55 -6.24 -15.55
N ASP A 1112 9.85 -6.03 -15.73
CA ASP A 1112 10.45 -4.73 -16.10
C ASP A 1112 10.16 -3.54 -15.14
N ASN A 1113 9.77 -3.79 -13.89
CA ASN A 1113 9.61 -2.74 -12.87
C ASN A 1113 10.96 -2.18 -12.40
N LEU A 1114 10.97 -0.92 -11.96
CA LEU A 1114 12.17 -0.18 -11.57
C LEU A 1114 12.03 0.56 -10.26
N THR A 1115 13.10 0.56 -9.47
CA THR A 1115 13.26 1.51 -8.35
C THR A 1115 14.32 2.54 -8.72
N ALA A 1116 14.09 3.81 -8.42
CA ALA A 1116 15.00 4.91 -8.69
C ALA A 1116 15.09 5.87 -7.50
N ALA A 1117 16.24 6.51 -7.32
CA ALA A 1117 16.45 7.53 -6.26
C ALA A 1117 15.91 8.92 -6.63
N ALA A 1118 15.57 9.14 -7.90
CA ALA A 1118 14.97 10.37 -8.40
C ALA A 1118 14.03 10.06 -9.56
N VAL A 1119 13.12 10.98 -9.85
CA VAL A 1119 12.22 10.88 -11.00
C VAL A 1119 13.08 10.88 -12.28
N PRO A 1120 12.97 9.84 -13.13
CA PRO A 1120 13.70 9.81 -14.39
C PRO A 1120 13.30 10.98 -15.29
N ALA A 1121 14.26 11.54 -16.03
CA ALA A 1121 13.97 12.63 -16.96
C ALA A 1121 12.93 12.18 -18.03
N PRO A 1122 11.84 12.95 -18.25
CA PRO A 1122 10.68 12.54 -19.06
C PRO A 1122 11.00 12.05 -20.47
N ASP A 1123 12.05 12.61 -21.10
CA ASP A 1123 12.38 12.35 -22.51
C ASP A 1123 13.50 11.33 -22.72
N THR A 1124 14.13 10.83 -21.65
CA THR A 1124 15.33 9.99 -21.83
C THR A 1124 15.03 8.52 -22.11
N GLY A 1125 13.84 8.01 -21.74
CA GLY A 1125 13.51 6.59 -21.88
C GLY A 1125 14.59 5.64 -21.31
N ALA A 1126 15.50 6.14 -20.49
CA ALA A 1126 16.76 5.45 -20.24
C ALA A 1126 16.55 4.35 -19.19
N ALA A 1127 15.63 4.53 -18.24
CA ALA A 1127 15.51 3.62 -17.13
C ALA A 1127 14.86 2.25 -17.49
N SER A 1128 13.85 2.17 -18.35
CA SER A 1128 13.15 0.93 -18.80
C SER A 1128 12.39 1.16 -20.12
N VAL A 1129 11.52 0.22 -20.53
CA VAL A 1129 10.56 0.41 -21.63
C VAL A 1129 9.44 1.41 -21.25
N PHE A 1130 9.53 2.07 -20.10
CA PHE A 1130 8.55 3.04 -19.63
C PHE A 1130 8.27 4.14 -20.66
N ARG A 1131 7.00 4.35 -20.97
CA ARG A 1131 6.50 5.45 -21.79
C ARG A 1131 6.27 6.69 -20.92
N ALA A 1132 6.79 7.83 -21.38
CA ALA A 1132 6.58 9.13 -20.76
C ALA A 1132 5.09 9.48 -20.61
N LEU A 1133 4.75 10.05 -19.45
CA LEU A 1133 3.37 10.42 -19.13
C LEU A 1133 2.99 11.77 -19.78
N PRO A 1134 1.75 11.96 -20.27
CA PRO A 1134 1.23 13.23 -20.79
C PRO A 1134 0.86 14.20 -19.66
N LEU A 1135 1.83 14.64 -18.86
CA LEU A 1135 1.56 15.43 -17.64
C LEU A 1135 0.90 16.79 -17.93
N ASP A 1136 1.18 17.38 -19.09
CA ASP A 1136 0.62 18.64 -19.59
C ASP A 1136 -0.86 18.54 -20.02
N GLU A 1137 -1.38 17.32 -20.17
CA GLU A 1137 -2.77 17.07 -20.57
C GLU A 1137 -3.68 16.77 -19.37
N ILE A 1138 -3.11 16.55 -18.17
CA ILE A 1138 -3.85 16.14 -16.97
C ILE A 1138 -4.53 17.34 -16.30
N GLY A 1139 -5.79 17.15 -15.92
CA GLY A 1139 -6.63 18.13 -15.26
C GLY A 1139 -7.55 18.86 -16.23
N THR A 1140 -8.19 19.91 -15.73
CA THR A 1140 -9.06 20.79 -16.51
C THR A 1140 -8.29 21.57 -17.57
N TYR A 1141 -8.96 22.00 -18.62
CA TYR A 1141 -8.41 22.83 -19.69
C TYR A 1141 -9.32 24.02 -20.01
N ASP A 1142 -8.79 24.98 -20.76
CA ASP A 1142 -9.52 26.18 -21.15
C ASP A 1142 -10.63 25.85 -22.16
N ASP A 1143 -11.85 26.20 -21.80
CA ASP A 1143 -13.05 26.12 -22.64
C ASP A 1143 -14.00 27.27 -22.27
N PRO A 1144 -14.63 27.97 -23.24
CA PRO A 1144 -15.60 29.03 -22.95
C PRO A 1144 -16.80 28.61 -22.10
N MET A 1145 -17.09 27.30 -22.03
CA MET A 1145 -18.15 26.72 -21.22
C MET A 1145 -17.74 26.43 -19.78
N ARG A 1146 -16.45 26.54 -19.41
CA ARG A 1146 -16.00 26.24 -18.06
C ARG A 1146 -16.47 27.33 -17.10
N ALA A 1147 -17.19 26.92 -16.06
CA ALA A 1147 -17.66 27.81 -15.01
C ALA A 1147 -16.52 28.24 -14.06
N SER A 1148 -16.61 29.48 -13.56
CA SER A 1148 -15.75 30.05 -12.52
C SER A 1148 -16.58 30.79 -11.47
N ASP A 1149 -16.02 30.95 -10.27
CA ASP A 1149 -16.63 31.74 -9.18
C ASP A 1149 -16.58 33.26 -9.47
N GLU A 1150 -15.53 33.72 -10.18
CA GLU A 1150 -15.45 35.05 -10.82
C GLU A 1150 -16.48 35.16 -11.93
#